data_AF-A0A2I0QK89-F1
#
_entry.id   AF-A0A2I0QK89-F1
#
_cell.length_a   1.000
_cell.length_b   1.000
_cell.length_c   1.000
_cell.angle_alpha   90.00
_cell.angle_beta   90.00
_cell.angle_gamma   90.00
#
_symmetry.space_group_name_H-M   'P 1'
#
loop_
_entity.id
_entity.type
_entity.pdbx_description
1 polymer ?
#
loop_
_entity_poly.entity_id
_entity_poly.type
_entity_poly.pdbx_seq_one_letter_code
_entity_poly.pdbx_strand_id
1 'polypeptide(L)'
;MNIIKVLHTNPFRHGLGAENLNRGKEYFGDLNLKNLGIFVLVVLGVVLVLSGSVNATSTTCTDCPTCNAALNNPLYDTVYLEVNIPNQSGTCINDPLNFNNKIFDCQGNTIKGNNISEYWPDAGIYLNGKSGNMIKNCLITNWDNGIHLSNSSNNILTNNTANSNWGGISLWHSSNNILTNNTANSNEGCTIYGCYGNGIYLYYSSNNNILTNNTANSNGLIGIYLSSSNNTLTNNTANNNSYGIYVLYDPYSNNNNMMILNDLCYNSEYDVYNYVGNSTTGDNNTCVISYNYDDTNSTGCKYVCSLNEDNCNCSSCKECSYELSHTSCSEVNLTTNIINKSGNCIDNPTNFNNKIFDCQGHIIDGDDYESDYGIYLNGKSENTIKNCVITDFGYGIDLHSSPNNTITNNTADSNWWNGISLLSSSNNNNLTNNTANSNLHGYGISLYYSSNNTMTNNTANNNSQHGFYATSDSNNNTISVNTFCSNNQLGGNYYDIYNEDSSTGDNNTCGITYNYNDIGIESRCTYRCDGTPCDADNDYYVKSICGGTDCNDNNASINPGAAEIYNEIDDNCDGQIDEGFCNNETHYNSIVCAGWSCNSTYYCNPVTHLPQLKKADNNTCSANYECQNNNCMNDGKCHPADWTCVNASSNINATHYCDANHYAQIKKATDIFDVVEMLEYLSGQKNSTQLSNNDIQGYYKFDGNENNADLNLFDVFALIAQIVTEG
;
A
#
# COMPACT_ATOMS: atom_id res chain seq x y z
N MET A 1 -53.35 -34.54 -37.99
CA MET A 1 -53.83 -35.71 -37.23
C MET A 1 -52.63 -36.60 -36.97
N ASN A 2 -52.31 -36.83 -35.68
CA ASN A 2 -51.24 -37.66 -35.12
C ASN A 2 -49.78 -37.30 -35.46
N ILE A 3 -49.05 -36.77 -34.45
CA ILE A 3 -47.87 -37.41 -33.83
C ILE A 3 -47.59 -36.67 -32.50
N ILE A 4 -47.95 -37.32 -31.39
CA ILE A 4 -47.43 -37.07 -30.04
C ILE A 4 -46.58 -38.31 -29.72
N LYS A 5 -45.29 -38.09 -29.44
CA LYS A 5 -44.43 -38.85 -28.51
C LYS A 5 -42.97 -38.49 -28.80
N VAL A 6 -42.28 -37.88 -27.84
CA VAL A 6 -41.07 -38.39 -27.16
C VAL A 6 -40.68 -37.35 -26.10
N LEU A 7 -40.89 -37.67 -24.83
CA LEU A 7 -40.13 -37.13 -23.70
C LEU A 7 -40.06 -38.24 -22.65
N HIS A 8 -38.86 -38.77 -22.45
CA HIS A 8 -38.34 -39.31 -21.18
C HIS A 8 -36.89 -39.70 -21.41
N THR A 9 -35.94 -38.98 -20.79
CA THR A 9 -35.07 -39.46 -19.70
C THR A 9 -33.97 -38.43 -19.44
N ASN A 10 -34.05 -37.69 -18.33
CA ASN A 10 -32.91 -37.58 -17.41
C ASN A 10 -33.36 -37.05 -16.03
N PRO A 11 -32.82 -37.59 -14.92
CA PRO A 11 -33.27 -37.29 -13.56
C PRO A 11 -32.39 -36.21 -12.90
N PHE A 12 -32.98 -35.30 -12.12
CA PHE A 12 -32.56 -34.99 -10.75
C PHE A 12 -33.59 -34.03 -10.12
N ARG A 13 -34.06 -34.41 -8.94
CA ARG A 13 -35.05 -33.72 -8.09
C ARG A 13 -34.39 -32.59 -7.32
N HIS A 14 -35.13 -31.49 -7.13
CA HIS A 14 -35.48 -30.80 -5.86
C HIS A 14 -36.20 -29.52 -6.32
N GLY A 15 -37.52 -29.37 -6.23
CA GLY A 15 -38.35 -29.33 -5.03
C GLY A 15 -38.82 -27.90 -4.84
N LEU A 16 -40.00 -27.53 -5.36
CA LEU A 16 -40.74 -26.31 -4.98
C LEU A 16 -42.23 -26.50 -5.34
N GLY A 17 -43.09 -26.14 -4.38
CA GLY A 17 -44.49 -26.54 -4.30
C GLY A 17 -45.48 -25.74 -5.13
N ALA A 18 -46.74 -26.19 -5.03
CA ALA A 18 -47.90 -25.81 -5.83
C ALA A 18 -48.50 -24.42 -5.49
N GLU A 19 -47.68 -23.38 -5.40
CA GLU A 19 -48.14 -21.98 -5.32
C GLU A 19 -47.91 -21.16 -6.61
N ASN A 20 -47.18 -21.70 -7.59
CA ASN A 20 -46.93 -21.02 -8.87
C ASN A 20 -47.99 -21.25 -9.96
N LEU A 21 -49.06 -22.02 -9.69
CA LEU A 21 -50.12 -22.24 -10.69
C LEU A 21 -51.18 -21.12 -10.74
N ASN A 22 -51.20 -20.20 -9.76
CA ASN A 22 -52.14 -19.08 -9.72
C ASN A 22 -51.55 -17.73 -10.14
N ARG A 23 -50.22 -17.60 -10.34
CA ARG A 23 -49.59 -16.40 -10.92
C ARG A 23 -49.57 -16.39 -12.47
N GLY A 24 -49.86 -17.53 -13.11
CA GLY A 24 -49.92 -17.64 -14.58
C GLY A 24 -51.24 -17.19 -15.22
N LYS A 25 -52.26 -16.83 -14.42
CA LYS A 25 -53.59 -16.45 -14.94
C LYS A 25 -53.76 -14.95 -15.21
N GLU A 26 -52.88 -14.11 -14.68
CA GLU A 26 -52.83 -12.67 -15.00
C GLU A 26 -51.94 -12.36 -16.22
N TYR A 27 -51.14 -13.31 -16.69
CA TYR A 27 -50.22 -13.15 -17.84
C TYR A 27 -50.85 -13.40 -19.23
N PHE A 28 -52.14 -13.75 -19.30
CA PHE A 28 -52.83 -14.02 -20.57
C PHE A 28 -54.11 -13.19 -20.77
N GLY A 29 -54.31 -12.14 -19.98
CA GLY A 29 -55.27 -11.08 -20.29
C GLY A 29 -54.64 -10.12 -21.30
N ASP A 30 -55.25 -9.97 -22.48
CA ASP A 30 -54.85 -9.08 -23.57
C ASP A 30 -53.70 -9.52 -24.49
N LEU A 31 -53.72 -10.79 -24.90
CA LEU A 31 -53.04 -11.17 -26.15
C LEU A 31 -53.79 -10.56 -27.36
N ASN A 32 -53.39 -9.35 -27.71
CA ASN A 32 -53.85 -8.62 -28.88
C ASN A 32 -53.56 -9.47 -30.14
N LEU A 33 -54.59 -9.78 -30.93
CA LEU A 33 -54.57 -10.68 -32.09
C LEU A 33 -53.54 -10.32 -33.20
N LYS A 34 -52.82 -9.19 -33.07
CA LYS A 34 -51.72 -8.80 -33.97
C LYS A 34 -50.41 -9.58 -33.72
N ASN A 35 -50.11 -9.96 -32.47
CA ASN A 35 -48.84 -10.64 -32.15
C ASN A 35 -48.84 -12.14 -32.53
N LEU A 36 -50.02 -12.75 -32.61
CA LEU A 36 -50.16 -14.12 -33.12
C LEU A 36 -49.83 -14.21 -34.63
N GLY A 37 -50.04 -13.12 -35.39
CA GLY A 37 -49.68 -13.06 -36.82
C GLY A 37 -48.18 -13.11 -37.07
N ILE A 38 -47.37 -12.48 -36.21
CA ILE A 38 -45.91 -12.47 -36.31
C ILE A 38 -45.32 -13.81 -35.86
N PHE A 39 -45.83 -14.40 -34.77
CA PHE A 39 -45.39 -15.72 -34.31
C PHE A 39 -45.71 -16.82 -35.32
N VAL A 40 -46.88 -16.73 -35.98
CA VAL A 40 -47.29 -17.64 -37.06
C VAL A 40 -46.45 -17.40 -38.33
N LEU A 41 -46.01 -16.18 -38.63
CA LEU A 41 -45.09 -15.88 -39.74
C LEU A 41 -43.65 -16.35 -39.50
N VAL A 42 -43.13 -16.24 -38.27
CA VAL A 42 -41.80 -16.77 -37.90
C VAL A 42 -41.80 -18.28 -37.96
N VAL A 43 -42.86 -18.94 -37.47
CA VAL A 43 -43.01 -20.39 -37.57
C VAL A 43 -43.28 -20.83 -39.02
N LEU A 44 -44.10 -20.12 -39.81
CA LEU A 44 -44.28 -20.43 -41.23
C LEU A 44 -43.02 -20.16 -42.07
N GLY A 45 -42.22 -19.15 -41.75
CA GLY A 45 -40.95 -18.85 -42.41
C GLY A 45 -39.90 -19.92 -42.15
N VAL A 46 -39.78 -20.38 -40.90
CA VAL A 46 -38.90 -21.52 -40.52
C VAL A 46 -39.42 -22.84 -41.11
N VAL A 47 -40.74 -23.03 -41.21
CA VAL A 47 -41.36 -24.24 -41.81
C VAL A 47 -41.31 -24.23 -43.35
N LEU A 48 -41.31 -23.06 -44.00
CA LEU A 48 -41.15 -22.94 -45.46
C LEU A 48 -39.70 -23.20 -45.90
N VAL A 49 -38.69 -22.86 -45.07
CA VAL A 49 -37.30 -23.28 -45.31
C VAL A 49 -37.12 -24.80 -45.15
N LEU A 50 -37.99 -25.47 -44.39
CA LEU A 50 -37.93 -26.93 -44.13
C LEU A 50 -38.83 -27.78 -45.04
N SER A 51 -39.55 -27.20 -46.02
CA SER A 51 -40.48 -27.95 -46.89
C SER A 51 -40.13 -27.95 -48.38
N GLY A 52 -38.99 -27.38 -48.77
CA GLY A 52 -38.40 -27.59 -50.10
C GLY A 52 -37.43 -28.77 -50.07
N SER A 53 -37.87 -29.95 -50.49
CA SER A 53 -36.96 -31.06 -50.79
C SER A 53 -36.13 -30.72 -52.03
N VAL A 54 -35.02 -30.01 -51.82
CA VAL A 54 -33.90 -29.89 -52.74
C VAL A 54 -32.71 -30.42 -51.95
N ASN A 55 -31.87 -31.27 -52.53
CA ASN A 55 -30.68 -31.77 -51.85
C ASN A 55 -29.82 -30.58 -51.42
N ALA A 56 -29.92 -30.15 -50.16
CA ALA A 56 -29.11 -29.07 -49.62
C ALA A 56 -27.65 -29.49 -49.72
N THR A 57 -26.92 -28.95 -50.68
CA THR A 57 -25.51 -29.31 -50.84
C THR A 57 -24.68 -28.42 -49.93
N SER A 58 -23.72 -29.03 -49.24
CA SER A 58 -22.85 -28.33 -48.30
C SER A 58 -21.40 -28.45 -48.73
N THR A 59 -20.60 -27.49 -48.30
CA THR A 59 -19.15 -27.49 -48.48
C THR A 59 -18.48 -26.87 -47.26
N THR A 60 -17.17 -27.04 -47.18
CA THR A 60 -16.33 -26.41 -46.15
C THR A 60 -15.39 -25.38 -46.77
N CYS A 61 -14.83 -24.52 -45.93
CA CYS A 61 -13.78 -23.58 -46.27
C CYS A 61 -12.81 -23.40 -45.10
N THR A 62 -11.61 -22.90 -45.38
CA THR A 62 -10.51 -22.83 -44.40
C THR A 62 -9.82 -21.47 -44.32
N ASP A 63 -10.16 -20.54 -45.21
CA ASP A 63 -9.63 -19.18 -45.25
C ASP A 63 -10.64 -18.24 -45.94
N CYS A 64 -10.41 -16.93 -45.89
CA CYS A 64 -11.34 -15.96 -46.48
C CYS A 64 -11.57 -16.21 -47.98
N PRO A 65 -10.52 -16.39 -48.83
CA PRO A 65 -10.72 -16.65 -50.26
C PRO A 65 -11.58 -17.91 -50.55
N THR A 66 -11.32 -19.02 -49.87
CA THR A 66 -12.08 -20.26 -50.04
C THR A 66 -13.50 -20.13 -49.53
N CYS A 67 -13.74 -19.41 -48.44
CA CYS A 67 -15.10 -19.15 -47.96
C CYS A 67 -15.89 -18.27 -48.93
N ASN A 68 -15.29 -17.19 -49.47
CA ASN A 68 -15.94 -16.38 -50.50
C ASN A 68 -16.26 -17.19 -51.76
N ALA A 69 -15.32 -18.02 -52.22
CA ALA A 69 -15.54 -18.88 -53.38
C ALA A 69 -16.68 -19.89 -53.16
N ALA A 70 -16.73 -20.50 -51.97
CA ALA A 70 -17.79 -21.42 -51.56
C ALA A 70 -19.15 -20.73 -51.50
N LEU A 71 -19.23 -19.57 -50.84
CA LEU A 71 -20.45 -18.77 -50.71
C LEU A 71 -20.93 -18.20 -52.06
N ASN A 72 -20.01 -17.95 -52.98
CA ASN A 72 -20.34 -17.50 -54.33
C ASN A 72 -20.75 -18.65 -55.27
N ASN A 73 -20.57 -19.91 -54.86
CA ASN A 73 -20.93 -21.04 -55.69
C ASN A 73 -22.46 -21.28 -55.60
N PRO A 74 -23.20 -21.26 -56.73
CA PRO A 74 -24.64 -21.46 -56.72
C PRO A 74 -25.05 -22.89 -56.31
N LEU A 75 -24.13 -23.86 -56.30
CA LEU A 75 -24.43 -25.24 -55.92
C LEU A 75 -24.65 -25.40 -54.42
N TYR A 76 -23.87 -24.69 -53.57
CA TYR A 76 -23.82 -24.94 -52.13
C TYR A 76 -24.78 -24.07 -51.33
N ASP A 77 -25.74 -24.66 -50.64
CA ASP A 77 -26.69 -23.94 -49.79
C ASP A 77 -26.14 -23.68 -48.38
N THR A 78 -25.13 -24.46 -47.95
CA THR A 78 -24.49 -24.32 -46.65
C THR A 78 -22.97 -24.37 -46.77
N VAL A 79 -22.30 -23.43 -46.11
CA VAL A 79 -20.84 -23.34 -46.04
C VAL A 79 -20.40 -23.38 -44.57
N TYR A 80 -19.48 -24.28 -44.25
CA TYR A 80 -18.90 -24.44 -42.92
C TYR A 80 -17.47 -23.91 -42.88
N LEU A 81 -17.14 -23.06 -41.90
CA LEU A 81 -15.75 -22.74 -41.60
C LEU A 81 -15.18 -23.79 -40.65
N GLU A 82 -14.13 -24.49 -41.07
CA GLU A 82 -13.55 -25.61 -40.30
C GLU A 82 -12.40 -25.21 -39.38
N VAL A 83 -11.81 -24.03 -39.58
CA VAL A 83 -10.61 -23.59 -38.86
C VAL A 83 -10.69 -22.11 -38.49
N ASN A 84 -9.94 -21.71 -37.45
CA ASN A 84 -9.71 -20.30 -37.16
C ASN A 84 -8.94 -19.63 -38.30
N ILE A 85 -9.40 -18.47 -38.75
CA ILE A 85 -8.73 -17.59 -39.70
C ILE A 85 -7.99 -16.50 -38.93
N PRO A 86 -6.64 -16.48 -38.92
CA PRO A 86 -5.86 -15.50 -38.17
C PRO A 86 -5.55 -14.24 -38.97
N ASN A 87 -5.51 -13.09 -38.27
CA ASN A 87 -4.84 -11.83 -38.63
C ASN A 87 -4.97 -11.42 -40.11
N GLN A 88 -6.20 -11.20 -40.54
CA GLN A 88 -6.51 -10.77 -41.91
C GLN A 88 -6.52 -9.25 -42.03
N SER A 89 -6.07 -8.75 -43.19
CA SER A 89 -6.17 -7.35 -43.61
C SER A 89 -7.32 -7.19 -44.59
N GLY A 90 -8.16 -6.17 -44.41
CA GLY A 90 -9.32 -5.94 -45.25
C GLY A 90 -10.40 -7.03 -45.12
N THR A 91 -11.60 -6.75 -45.62
CA THR A 91 -12.78 -7.57 -45.37
C THR A 91 -12.61 -9.06 -45.69
N CYS A 92 -12.90 -9.93 -44.72
CA CYS A 92 -12.79 -11.38 -44.89
C CYS A 92 -13.91 -11.96 -45.78
N ILE A 93 -15.16 -12.02 -45.31
CA ILE A 93 -16.29 -12.40 -46.17
C ILE A 93 -16.80 -11.13 -46.86
N ASN A 94 -16.43 -10.95 -48.13
CA ASN A 94 -16.59 -9.68 -48.84
C ASN A 94 -17.64 -9.79 -49.95
N ASP A 95 -18.90 -9.58 -49.56
CA ASP A 95 -20.05 -9.51 -50.45
C ASP A 95 -20.09 -10.54 -51.60
N PRO A 96 -20.03 -11.86 -51.33
CA PRO A 96 -20.06 -12.86 -52.38
C PRO A 96 -21.32 -12.71 -53.25
N LEU A 97 -21.14 -12.67 -54.58
CA LEU A 97 -22.19 -12.32 -55.54
C LEU A 97 -23.47 -13.15 -55.33
N ASN A 98 -23.33 -14.46 -55.17
CA ASN A 98 -24.43 -15.40 -55.02
C ASN A 98 -24.83 -15.72 -53.57
N PHE A 99 -24.45 -14.90 -52.59
CA PHE A 99 -24.81 -15.14 -51.18
C PHE A 99 -26.24 -14.69 -50.87
N ASN A 100 -27.23 -15.43 -51.38
CA ASN A 100 -28.65 -15.26 -51.03
C ASN A 100 -29.26 -16.63 -50.70
N ASN A 101 -30.12 -16.67 -49.68
CA ASN A 101 -30.74 -17.91 -49.19
C ASN A 101 -29.74 -19.01 -48.79
N LYS A 102 -28.56 -18.63 -48.25
CA LYS A 102 -27.53 -19.59 -47.82
C LYS A 102 -27.28 -19.54 -46.32
N ILE A 103 -26.67 -20.61 -45.80
CA ILE A 103 -26.19 -20.70 -44.43
C ILE A 103 -24.66 -20.60 -44.42
N PHE A 104 -24.12 -19.68 -43.62
CA PHE A 104 -22.72 -19.66 -43.24
C PHE A 104 -22.61 -19.98 -41.74
N ASP A 105 -22.04 -21.15 -41.44
CA ASP A 105 -21.87 -21.64 -40.07
C ASP A 105 -20.38 -21.72 -39.75
N CYS A 106 -19.92 -20.88 -38.83
CA CYS A 106 -18.51 -20.88 -38.47
C CYS A 106 -18.14 -21.99 -37.48
N GLN A 107 -19.10 -22.74 -36.94
CA GLN A 107 -18.87 -23.86 -36.02
C GLN A 107 -18.05 -23.49 -34.76
N GLY A 108 -18.13 -22.23 -34.32
CA GLY A 108 -17.36 -21.69 -33.20
C GLY A 108 -15.95 -21.20 -33.58
N ASN A 109 -15.55 -21.32 -34.85
CA ASN A 109 -14.25 -20.83 -35.31
C ASN A 109 -14.19 -19.31 -35.39
N THR A 110 -12.97 -18.80 -35.24
CA THR A 110 -12.62 -17.39 -35.20
C THR A 110 -12.33 -16.85 -36.59
N ILE A 111 -12.83 -15.65 -36.92
CA ILE A 111 -12.41 -14.82 -38.03
C ILE A 111 -11.75 -13.57 -37.44
N LYS A 112 -10.41 -13.55 -37.38
CA LYS A 112 -9.64 -12.50 -36.73
C LYS A 112 -9.02 -11.53 -37.73
N GLY A 113 -9.31 -10.24 -37.57
CA GLY A 113 -8.68 -9.15 -38.31
C GLY A 113 -7.36 -8.67 -37.68
N ASN A 114 -6.81 -7.58 -38.18
CA ASN A 114 -5.53 -7.03 -37.76
C ASN A 114 -5.62 -5.65 -37.08
N ASN A 115 -6.82 -5.12 -36.81
CA ASN A 115 -7.05 -3.75 -36.29
C ASN A 115 -6.41 -2.64 -37.14
N ILE A 116 -6.19 -2.88 -38.44
CA ILE A 116 -5.67 -1.87 -39.37
C ILE A 116 -6.78 -1.53 -40.35
N SER A 117 -7.37 -0.34 -40.21
CA SER A 117 -8.33 0.17 -41.18
C SER A 117 -7.62 0.65 -42.42
N GLU A 118 -7.77 -0.11 -43.51
CA GLU A 118 -7.21 0.26 -44.81
C GLU A 118 -8.25 0.97 -45.69
N TYR A 119 -9.50 0.48 -45.73
CA TYR A 119 -10.59 1.03 -46.54
C TYR A 119 -11.97 0.63 -45.97
N TRP A 120 -12.96 1.52 -46.06
CA TRP A 120 -14.34 1.21 -45.67
C TRP A 120 -15.11 0.48 -46.79
N PRO A 121 -15.84 -0.61 -46.50
CA PRO A 121 -15.95 -1.28 -45.20
C PRO A 121 -14.82 -2.31 -45.00
N ASP A 122 -14.18 -2.26 -43.83
CA ASP A 122 -13.28 -3.31 -43.33
C ASP A 122 -14.03 -4.14 -42.27
N ALA A 123 -14.45 -5.35 -42.62
CA ALA A 123 -15.29 -6.17 -41.75
C ALA A 123 -14.96 -7.65 -41.79
N GLY A 124 -15.21 -8.35 -40.69
CA GLY A 124 -15.13 -9.81 -40.66
C GLY A 124 -16.13 -10.43 -41.65
N ILE A 125 -17.37 -9.95 -41.63
CA ILE A 125 -18.41 -10.34 -42.59
C ILE A 125 -19.13 -9.09 -43.10
N TYR A 126 -19.08 -8.85 -44.41
CA TYR A 126 -19.76 -7.76 -45.09
C TYR A 126 -20.73 -8.30 -46.16
N LEU A 127 -22.00 -7.89 -46.09
CA LEU A 127 -23.01 -8.18 -47.11
C LEU A 127 -23.63 -6.89 -47.66
N ASN A 128 -23.78 -6.79 -48.98
CA ASN A 128 -24.46 -5.69 -49.65
C ASN A 128 -25.59 -6.17 -50.57
N GLY A 129 -26.82 -5.77 -50.27
CA GLY A 129 -27.98 -6.17 -51.08
C GLY A 129 -28.31 -7.67 -51.01
N LYS A 130 -27.96 -8.35 -49.90
CA LYS A 130 -28.15 -9.80 -49.72
C LYS A 130 -29.31 -10.12 -48.78
N SER A 131 -30.02 -11.21 -49.05
CA SER A 131 -31.24 -11.57 -48.35
C SER A 131 -31.41 -13.08 -48.17
N GLY A 132 -32.19 -13.46 -47.16
CA GLY A 132 -32.54 -14.84 -46.86
C GLY A 132 -31.41 -15.66 -46.22
N ASN A 133 -30.29 -15.03 -45.85
CA ASN A 133 -29.11 -15.74 -45.35
C ASN A 133 -29.19 -16.00 -43.84
N MET A 134 -28.54 -17.06 -43.40
CA MET A 134 -28.28 -17.34 -41.98
C MET A 134 -26.78 -17.33 -41.70
N ILE A 135 -26.34 -16.46 -40.80
CA ILE A 135 -24.95 -16.41 -40.30
C ILE A 135 -24.97 -16.87 -38.84
N LYS A 136 -24.18 -17.89 -38.50
CA LYS A 136 -24.20 -18.44 -37.13
C LYS A 136 -22.88 -18.98 -36.63
N ASN A 137 -22.75 -19.00 -35.30
CA ASN A 137 -21.64 -19.59 -34.56
C ASN A 137 -20.26 -19.00 -34.92
N CYS A 138 -20.19 -17.74 -35.34
CA CYS A 138 -18.93 -17.08 -35.71
C CYS A 138 -18.36 -16.27 -34.56
N LEU A 139 -17.07 -16.45 -34.25
CA LEU A 139 -16.31 -15.57 -33.36
C LEU A 139 -15.52 -14.58 -34.21
N ILE A 140 -15.83 -13.29 -34.14
CA ILE A 140 -15.31 -12.26 -35.04
C ILE A 140 -14.70 -11.15 -34.20
N THR A 141 -13.41 -10.89 -34.40
CA THR A 141 -12.64 -9.98 -33.54
C THR A 141 -11.56 -9.25 -34.33
N ASN A 142 -11.14 -8.07 -33.86
CA ASN A 142 -10.13 -7.21 -34.44
C ASN A 142 -10.43 -6.63 -35.83
N TRP A 143 -11.69 -6.26 -36.09
CA TRP A 143 -12.16 -5.62 -37.32
C TRP A 143 -12.70 -4.21 -37.08
N ASP A 144 -12.89 -3.39 -38.14
CA ASP A 144 -13.64 -2.13 -37.98
C ASP A 144 -15.11 -2.43 -37.65
N ASN A 145 -15.71 -3.40 -38.36
CA ASN A 145 -16.99 -3.99 -38.00
C ASN A 145 -16.89 -5.51 -37.93
N GLY A 146 -17.41 -6.14 -36.88
CA GLY A 146 -17.48 -7.59 -36.83
C GLY A 146 -18.37 -8.14 -37.96
N ILE A 147 -19.66 -7.76 -37.94
CA ILE A 147 -20.63 -8.11 -39.00
C ILE A 147 -21.31 -6.84 -39.49
N HIS A 148 -21.27 -6.59 -40.80
CA HIS A 148 -21.89 -5.44 -41.43
C HIS A 148 -22.85 -5.85 -42.55
N LEU A 149 -24.12 -5.48 -42.38
CA LEU A 149 -25.20 -5.67 -43.34
C LEU A 149 -25.59 -4.33 -43.95
N SER A 150 -25.31 -4.13 -45.24
CA SER A 150 -25.71 -2.95 -46.01
C SER A 150 -26.81 -3.33 -47.00
N ASN A 151 -27.94 -2.62 -47.02
CA ASN A 151 -29.07 -2.89 -47.90
C ASN A 151 -29.53 -4.37 -47.89
N SER A 152 -29.27 -5.10 -46.79
CA SER A 152 -29.34 -6.55 -46.72
C SER A 152 -30.45 -6.94 -45.74
N SER A 153 -31.65 -7.17 -46.29
CA SER A 153 -32.87 -7.43 -45.53
C SER A 153 -33.20 -8.92 -45.46
N ASN A 154 -34.00 -9.34 -44.47
CA ASN A 154 -34.47 -10.72 -44.31
C ASN A 154 -33.37 -11.76 -44.01
N ASN A 155 -32.36 -11.39 -43.22
CA ASN A 155 -31.29 -12.29 -42.78
C ASN A 155 -31.44 -12.67 -41.30
N ILE A 156 -30.87 -13.82 -40.92
CA ILE A 156 -30.85 -14.34 -39.55
C ILE A 156 -29.40 -14.38 -39.07
N LEU A 157 -29.11 -13.67 -37.99
CA LEU A 157 -27.83 -13.73 -37.27
C LEU A 157 -28.09 -14.43 -35.94
N THR A 158 -27.48 -15.60 -35.70
CA THR A 158 -27.68 -16.30 -34.44
C THR A 158 -26.42 -16.90 -33.83
N ASN A 159 -26.26 -16.77 -32.52
CA ASN A 159 -25.11 -17.28 -31.77
C ASN A 159 -23.75 -16.79 -32.32
N ASN A 160 -23.67 -15.57 -32.84
CA ASN A 160 -22.39 -14.99 -33.25
C ASN A 160 -21.81 -14.10 -32.14
N THR A 161 -20.50 -14.05 -32.04
CA THR A 161 -19.75 -13.19 -31.12
C THR A 161 -18.91 -12.21 -31.92
N ALA A 162 -19.30 -10.94 -31.96
CA ALA A 162 -18.60 -9.85 -32.64
C ALA A 162 -17.98 -8.91 -31.59
N ASN A 163 -16.97 -9.39 -30.86
CA ASN A 163 -16.34 -8.68 -29.75
C ASN A 163 -14.98 -8.08 -30.12
N SER A 164 -14.56 -7.03 -29.42
CA SER A 164 -13.24 -6.41 -29.59
C SER A 164 -12.97 -6.02 -31.04
N ASN A 165 -13.97 -5.42 -31.67
CA ASN A 165 -13.91 -4.74 -32.95
C ASN A 165 -14.10 -3.24 -32.70
N TRP A 166 -13.95 -2.37 -33.70
CA TRP A 166 -14.34 -0.97 -33.51
C TRP A 166 -15.87 -0.78 -33.50
N GLY A 167 -16.61 -1.68 -34.13
CA GLY A 167 -18.06 -1.84 -34.04
C GLY A 167 -18.43 -3.32 -34.11
N GLY A 168 -19.44 -3.73 -33.35
CA GLY A 168 -19.83 -5.15 -33.30
C GLY A 168 -20.65 -5.58 -34.52
N ILE A 169 -21.97 -5.46 -34.42
CA ILE A 169 -22.92 -5.85 -35.48
C ILE A 169 -23.64 -4.61 -36.00
N SER A 170 -23.58 -4.38 -37.31
CA SER A 170 -24.14 -3.19 -37.93
C SER A 170 -25.11 -3.50 -39.06
N LEU A 171 -26.28 -2.88 -39.04
CA LEU A 171 -27.36 -2.98 -40.03
C LEU A 171 -27.64 -1.59 -40.59
N TRP A 172 -27.38 -1.40 -41.88
CA TRP A 172 -27.57 -0.14 -42.61
C TRP A 172 -28.58 -0.35 -43.72
N HIS A 173 -29.69 0.42 -43.73
CA HIS A 173 -30.79 0.22 -44.69
C HIS A 173 -31.26 -1.25 -44.78
N SER A 174 -31.20 -1.98 -43.66
CA SER A 174 -31.32 -3.43 -43.61
C SER A 174 -32.49 -3.80 -42.70
N SER A 175 -33.64 -4.06 -43.32
CA SER A 175 -34.91 -4.29 -42.62
C SER A 175 -35.23 -5.77 -42.46
N ASN A 176 -36.16 -6.10 -41.57
CA ASN A 176 -36.71 -7.46 -41.40
C ASN A 176 -35.67 -8.55 -41.07
N ASN A 177 -34.56 -8.20 -40.42
CA ASN A 177 -33.57 -9.15 -39.95
C ASN A 177 -33.90 -9.64 -38.53
N ILE A 178 -33.43 -10.86 -38.21
CA ILE A 178 -33.58 -11.47 -36.89
C ILE A 178 -32.20 -11.68 -36.29
N LEU A 179 -31.94 -11.07 -35.13
CA LEU A 179 -30.71 -11.21 -34.37
C LEU A 179 -31.07 -11.93 -33.07
N THR A 180 -30.60 -13.16 -32.89
CA THR A 180 -30.90 -13.98 -31.71
C THR A 180 -29.65 -14.55 -31.05
N ASN A 181 -29.48 -14.31 -29.75
CA ASN A 181 -28.34 -14.79 -28.96
C ASN A 181 -26.97 -14.36 -29.52
N ASN A 182 -26.85 -13.17 -30.09
CA ASN A 182 -25.54 -12.66 -30.51
C ASN A 182 -24.89 -11.86 -29.38
N THR A 183 -23.56 -11.88 -29.32
CA THR A 183 -22.76 -11.10 -28.37
C THR A 183 -21.93 -10.07 -29.15
N ALA A 184 -21.96 -8.81 -28.75
CA ALA A 184 -21.23 -7.70 -29.36
C ALA A 184 -20.68 -6.79 -28.26
N ASN A 185 -19.70 -7.31 -27.51
CA ASN A 185 -19.12 -6.68 -26.34
C ASN A 185 -17.77 -6.02 -26.64
N SER A 186 -17.38 -5.08 -25.79
CA SER A 186 -16.01 -4.53 -25.76
C SER A 186 -15.56 -3.98 -27.12
N ASN A 187 -16.47 -3.32 -27.85
CA ASN A 187 -16.13 -2.67 -29.10
C ASN A 187 -15.78 -1.19 -28.84
N GLU A 188 -14.53 -0.80 -29.09
CA GLU A 188 -13.92 0.42 -28.54
C GLU A 188 -14.13 1.68 -29.40
N GLY A 189 -14.60 1.52 -30.63
CA GLY A 189 -14.71 2.62 -31.59
C GLY A 189 -13.38 2.94 -32.25
N CYS A 190 -13.43 3.82 -33.25
CA CYS A 190 -12.26 4.26 -33.97
C CYS A 190 -12.26 5.76 -34.25
N THR A 191 -11.08 6.29 -34.57
CA THR A 191 -10.89 7.72 -34.84
C THR A 191 -11.34 8.14 -36.25
N ILE A 192 -11.82 7.20 -37.06
CA ILE A 192 -12.28 7.38 -38.45
C ILE A 192 -13.82 7.47 -38.47
N TYR A 193 -14.41 8.04 -39.52
CA TYR A 193 -15.88 8.18 -39.61
C TYR A 193 -16.62 6.83 -39.67
N GLY A 194 -17.65 6.64 -38.83
CA GLY A 194 -18.63 5.55 -38.95
C GLY A 194 -18.48 4.35 -37.99
N CYS A 195 -17.50 4.39 -37.08
CA CYS A 195 -17.15 3.34 -36.11
C CYS A 195 -17.20 3.90 -34.67
N TYR A 196 -18.40 4.13 -34.13
CA TYR A 196 -18.55 4.88 -32.87
C TYR A 196 -18.33 4.07 -31.59
N GLY A 197 -17.84 2.83 -31.65
CA GLY A 197 -17.74 1.96 -30.46
C GLY A 197 -19.11 1.45 -30.03
N ASN A 198 -19.94 1.08 -31.00
CA ASN A 198 -21.27 0.54 -30.76
C ASN A 198 -21.26 -0.99 -30.78
N GLY A 199 -21.99 -1.62 -29.86
CA GLY A 199 -22.19 -3.07 -29.87
C GLY A 199 -23.07 -3.50 -31.04
N ILE A 200 -24.35 -3.09 -31.03
CA ILE A 200 -25.31 -3.37 -32.12
C ILE A 200 -25.87 -2.05 -32.66
N TYR A 201 -25.71 -1.82 -33.96
CA TYR A 201 -26.03 -0.55 -34.62
C TYR A 201 -27.05 -0.72 -35.74
N LEU A 202 -28.28 -0.25 -35.56
CA LEU A 202 -29.34 -0.24 -36.57
C LEU A 202 -29.55 1.19 -37.08
N TYR A 203 -29.12 1.44 -38.31
CA TYR A 203 -29.02 2.78 -38.89
C TYR A 203 -29.79 2.93 -40.21
N TYR A 204 -30.21 4.17 -40.50
CA TYR A 204 -30.92 4.61 -41.71
C TYR A 204 -32.01 3.64 -42.18
N SER A 205 -33.19 3.69 -41.58
CA SER A 205 -34.34 2.89 -42.02
C SER A 205 -34.11 1.36 -42.01
N SER A 206 -33.24 0.87 -41.11
CA SER A 206 -33.15 -0.55 -40.77
C SER A 206 -34.33 -0.95 -39.90
N ASN A 207 -35.51 -1.06 -40.51
CA ASN A 207 -36.79 -1.16 -39.83
C ASN A 207 -37.25 -2.61 -39.64
N ASN A 208 -38.19 -2.83 -38.71
CA ASN A 208 -38.83 -4.14 -38.50
C ASN A 208 -37.86 -5.28 -38.15
N ASN A 209 -36.73 -4.98 -37.51
CA ASN A 209 -35.80 -6.00 -37.04
C ASN A 209 -36.22 -6.55 -35.67
N ILE A 210 -35.91 -7.80 -35.40
CA ILE A 210 -36.17 -8.47 -34.13
C ILE A 210 -34.84 -8.82 -33.47
N LEU A 211 -34.61 -8.27 -32.29
CA LEU A 211 -33.42 -8.52 -31.47
C LEU A 211 -33.87 -9.25 -30.21
N THR A 212 -33.49 -10.51 -30.07
CA THR A 212 -33.84 -11.34 -28.92
C THR A 212 -32.61 -11.92 -28.25
N ASN A 213 -32.47 -11.77 -26.93
CA ASN A 213 -31.38 -12.36 -26.15
C ASN A 213 -29.98 -11.94 -26.61
N ASN A 214 -29.80 -10.77 -27.22
CA ASN A 214 -28.47 -10.30 -27.59
C ASN A 214 -27.79 -9.60 -26.41
N THR A 215 -26.47 -9.67 -26.35
CA THR A 215 -25.65 -9.03 -25.32
C THR A 215 -24.71 -8.02 -25.98
N ALA A 216 -24.73 -6.77 -25.53
CA ALA A 216 -23.92 -5.67 -26.05
C ALA A 216 -23.32 -4.85 -24.90
N ASN A 217 -22.43 -5.47 -24.14
CA ASN A 217 -21.86 -4.92 -22.91
C ASN A 217 -20.50 -4.25 -23.14
N SER A 218 -20.20 -3.27 -22.30
CA SER A 218 -18.86 -2.66 -22.19
C SER A 218 -18.31 -2.13 -23.51
N ASN A 219 -19.17 -1.65 -24.41
CA ASN A 219 -18.75 -0.98 -25.64
C ASN A 219 -18.38 0.48 -25.35
N GLY A 220 -17.50 1.04 -26.18
CA GLY A 220 -16.91 2.37 -25.99
C GLY A 220 -17.93 3.52 -25.98
N LEU A 221 -19.10 3.34 -26.58
CA LEU A 221 -20.16 4.35 -26.56
C LEU A 221 -21.55 3.78 -26.28
N ILE A 222 -22.16 3.05 -27.23
CA ILE A 222 -23.55 2.60 -27.10
C ILE A 222 -23.64 1.08 -27.18
N GLY A 223 -24.38 0.45 -26.27
CA GLY A 223 -24.68 -0.98 -26.35
C GLY A 223 -25.53 -1.29 -27.59
N ILE A 224 -26.76 -0.78 -27.65
CA ILE A 224 -27.65 -0.92 -28.80
C ILE A 224 -28.15 0.43 -29.26
N TYR A 225 -27.87 0.78 -30.52
CA TYR A 225 -28.27 2.04 -31.12
C TYR A 225 -29.33 1.83 -32.20
N LEU A 226 -30.36 2.67 -32.17
CA LEU A 226 -31.49 2.68 -33.09
C LEU A 226 -31.68 4.07 -33.72
N SER A 227 -31.38 4.20 -35.01
CA SER A 227 -31.94 5.25 -35.89
C SER A 227 -32.74 4.53 -36.97
N SER A 228 -33.87 3.99 -36.54
CA SER A 228 -34.76 3.13 -37.30
C SER A 228 -36.08 2.92 -36.55
N SER A 229 -37.06 2.28 -37.20
CA SER A 229 -38.42 2.09 -36.68
C SER A 229 -38.90 0.65 -36.68
N ASN A 230 -39.92 0.42 -35.87
CA ASN A 230 -40.68 -0.81 -35.75
C ASN A 230 -39.82 -2.01 -35.36
N ASN A 231 -38.68 -1.77 -34.71
CA ASN A 231 -37.83 -2.83 -34.20
C ASN A 231 -38.35 -3.32 -32.85
N THR A 232 -38.23 -4.61 -32.60
CA THR A 232 -38.60 -5.25 -31.33
C THR A 232 -37.36 -5.79 -30.65
N LEU A 233 -37.07 -5.28 -29.45
CA LEU A 233 -35.95 -5.67 -28.61
C LEU A 233 -36.51 -6.42 -27.41
N THR A 234 -36.29 -7.72 -27.34
CA THR A 234 -36.76 -8.57 -26.23
C THR A 234 -35.61 -9.24 -25.50
N ASN A 235 -35.55 -9.07 -24.19
CA ASN A 235 -34.58 -9.75 -23.32
C ASN A 235 -33.12 -9.56 -23.76
N ASN A 236 -32.77 -8.37 -24.26
CA ASN A 236 -31.38 -8.04 -24.58
C ASN A 236 -30.69 -7.42 -23.36
N THR A 237 -29.37 -7.61 -23.27
CA THR A 237 -28.52 -7.03 -22.22
C THR A 237 -27.59 -6.00 -22.84
N ALA A 238 -27.55 -4.77 -22.32
CA ALA A 238 -26.67 -3.71 -22.80
C ALA A 238 -26.11 -2.90 -21.63
N ASN A 239 -25.25 -3.55 -20.84
CA ASN A 239 -24.73 -3.03 -19.58
C ASN A 239 -23.33 -2.43 -19.76
N ASN A 240 -22.91 -1.55 -18.84
CA ASN A 240 -21.54 -1.00 -18.78
C ASN A 240 -21.08 -0.15 -20.00
N ASN A 241 -21.99 0.32 -20.85
CA ASN A 241 -21.67 1.24 -21.96
C ASN A 241 -21.71 2.71 -21.48
N SER A 242 -21.59 3.69 -22.39
CA SER A 242 -22.00 5.07 -22.08
C SER A 242 -23.52 5.18 -22.14
N TYR A 243 -24.13 4.61 -23.18
CA TYR A 243 -25.57 4.48 -23.30
C TYR A 243 -25.97 3.01 -23.48
N GLY A 244 -26.95 2.52 -22.72
CA GLY A 244 -27.43 1.14 -22.84
C GLY A 244 -28.16 0.95 -24.17
N ILE A 245 -29.34 1.57 -24.28
CA ILE A 245 -30.05 1.74 -25.55
C ILE A 245 -30.16 3.23 -25.91
N TYR A 246 -29.72 3.57 -27.11
CA TYR A 246 -29.84 4.92 -27.66
C TYR A 246 -30.79 4.92 -28.86
N VAL A 247 -31.85 5.73 -28.80
CA VAL A 247 -32.79 5.94 -29.92
C VAL A 247 -32.61 7.35 -30.48
N LEU A 248 -32.13 7.47 -31.72
CA LEU A 248 -31.98 8.74 -32.43
C LEU A 248 -33.12 8.93 -33.45
N TYR A 249 -33.44 10.19 -33.71
CA TYR A 249 -34.29 10.60 -34.82
C TYR A 249 -33.77 10.11 -36.17
N ASP A 250 -34.57 9.29 -36.86
CA ASP A 250 -34.43 9.01 -38.29
C ASP A 250 -35.48 9.82 -39.07
N PRO A 251 -35.08 10.76 -39.96
CA PRO A 251 -36.01 11.56 -40.77
C PRO A 251 -36.82 10.73 -41.78
N TYR A 252 -36.41 9.49 -42.04
CA TYR A 252 -37.07 8.58 -42.98
C TYR A 252 -38.01 7.58 -42.27
N SER A 253 -38.22 7.75 -40.97
CA SER A 253 -38.83 6.75 -40.10
C SER A 253 -39.73 7.39 -39.03
N ASN A 254 -40.69 6.62 -38.51
CA ASN A 254 -41.57 7.10 -37.43
C ASN A 254 -41.01 6.87 -36.01
N ASN A 255 -39.82 6.27 -35.93
CA ASN A 255 -39.03 5.92 -34.75
C ASN A 255 -39.80 5.09 -33.70
N ASN A 256 -40.81 4.33 -34.13
CA ASN A 256 -41.65 3.52 -33.24
C ASN A 256 -40.95 2.21 -32.86
N ASN A 257 -40.23 2.13 -31.75
CA ASN A 257 -39.57 0.89 -31.33
C ASN A 257 -40.24 0.30 -30.08
N MET A 258 -40.06 -1.02 -29.87
CA MET A 258 -40.63 -1.74 -28.74
C MET A 258 -39.52 -2.44 -27.95
N MET A 259 -39.44 -2.16 -26.66
CA MET A 259 -38.44 -2.71 -25.73
C MET A 259 -39.16 -3.52 -24.66
N ILE A 260 -38.85 -4.81 -24.52
CA ILE A 260 -39.49 -5.70 -23.55
C ILE A 260 -38.41 -6.49 -22.81
N LEU A 261 -38.45 -6.50 -21.47
CA LEU A 261 -37.57 -7.33 -20.63
C LEU A 261 -36.07 -7.10 -20.83
N ASN A 262 -35.64 -5.95 -21.36
CA ASN A 262 -34.22 -5.67 -21.56
C ASN A 262 -33.55 -5.26 -20.23
N ASP A 263 -32.31 -5.69 -20.06
CA ASP A 263 -31.45 -5.36 -18.92
C ASP A 263 -30.37 -4.35 -19.37
N LEU A 264 -30.39 -3.16 -18.78
CA LEU A 264 -29.66 -1.99 -19.30
C LEU A 264 -28.88 -1.30 -18.19
N CYS A 265 -28.27 -2.05 -17.30
CA CYS A 265 -27.69 -1.51 -16.08
C CYS A 265 -26.26 -0.99 -16.23
N TYR A 266 -25.90 -0.07 -15.34
CA TYR A 266 -24.54 0.42 -15.16
C TYR A 266 -23.97 1.17 -16.38
N ASN A 267 -24.82 1.83 -17.17
CA ASN A 267 -24.34 2.70 -18.25
C ASN A 267 -24.00 4.10 -17.70
N SER A 268 -22.93 4.74 -18.20
CA SER A 268 -22.37 5.94 -17.55
C SER A 268 -23.13 7.24 -17.82
N GLU A 269 -23.93 7.30 -18.88
CA GLU A 269 -24.76 8.47 -19.21
C GLU A 269 -26.25 8.17 -18.99
N TYR A 270 -26.81 7.27 -19.81
CA TYR A 270 -28.20 6.85 -19.72
C TYR A 270 -28.33 5.39 -20.10
N ASP A 271 -29.07 4.64 -19.30
CA ASP A 271 -29.42 3.26 -19.60
C ASP A 271 -30.39 3.18 -20.78
N VAL A 272 -31.34 4.12 -20.85
CA VAL A 272 -32.19 4.34 -22.02
C VAL A 272 -32.20 5.82 -22.37
N TYR A 273 -31.67 6.17 -23.56
CA TYR A 273 -31.76 7.52 -24.09
C TYR A 273 -32.64 7.57 -25.33
N ASN A 274 -33.83 8.15 -25.19
CA ASN A 274 -34.80 8.22 -26.28
C ASN A 274 -34.95 9.66 -26.79
N TYR A 275 -34.11 10.05 -27.76
CA TYR A 275 -34.07 11.42 -28.27
C TYR A 275 -35.40 11.84 -28.95
N VAL A 276 -36.15 10.90 -29.52
CA VAL A 276 -37.35 11.16 -30.32
C VAL A 276 -38.64 11.37 -29.51
N GLY A 277 -38.64 11.08 -28.21
CA GLY A 277 -39.84 11.17 -27.36
C GLY A 277 -40.77 9.96 -27.48
N ASN A 278 -42.09 10.16 -27.32
CA ASN A 278 -43.10 9.12 -27.05
C ASN A 278 -43.35 8.05 -28.15
N SER A 279 -42.49 7.91 -29.17
CA SER A 279 -42.65 6.87 -30.21
C SER A 279 -42.18 5.48 -29.75
N THR A 280 -41.23 5.42 -28.83
CA THR A 280 -40.68 4.17 -28.29
C THR A 280 -41.50 3.71 -27.08
N THR A 281 -41.88 2.43 -27.06
CA THR A 281 -42.66 1.82 -25.97
C THR A 281 -41.83 0.80 -25.20
N GLY A 282 -42.09 0.71 -23.89
CA GLY A 282 -41.41 -0.21 -22.97
C GLY A 282 -42.37 -1.08 -22.17
N ASP A 283 -41.97 -2.31 -21.85
CA ASP A 283 -42.60 -3.13 -20.80
C ASP A 283 -41.57 -4.02 -20.09
N ASN A 284 -41.56 -3.96 -18.75
CA ASN A 284 -40.74 -4.81 -17.88
C ASN A 284 -39.22 -4.69 -18.12
N ASN A 285 -38.70 -3.55 -18.54
CA ASN A 285 -37.26 -3.32 -18.69
C ASN A 285 -36.63 -2.96 -17.33
N THR A 286 -35.30 -3.09 -17.26
CA THR A 286 -34.49 -2.83 -16.06
C THR A 286 -33.48 -1.71 -16.34
N CYS A 287 -33.57 -0.59 -15.62
CA CYS A 287 -32.60 0.51 -15.69
C CYS A 287 -32.68 1.47 -14.49
N VAL A 288 -31.68 2.34 -14.33
CA VAL A 288 -31.64 3.43 -13.35
C VAL A 288 -31.96 4.78 -13.99
N ILE A 289 -31.25 5.14 -15.08
CA ILE A 289 -31.30 6.47 -15.68
C ILE A 289 -31.90 6.36 -17.08
N SER A 290 -33.09 6.94 -17.28
CA SER A 290 -33.71 7.05 -18.59
C SER A 290 -33.96 8.51 -18.99
N TYR A 291 -34.03 8.76 -20.30
CA TYR A 291 -34.41 10.04 -20.89
C TYR A 291 -35.54 9.84 -21.90
N ASN A 292 -36.67 10.52 -21.69
CA ASN A 292 -37.86 10.48 -22.56
C ASN A 292 -38.35 9.04 -22.85
N TYR A 293 -38.26 8.16 -21.86
CA TYR A 293 -38.63 6.76 -21.99
C TYR A 293 -39.33 6.30 -20.73
N ASP A 294 -40.48 5.65 -20.92
CA ASP A 294 -41.34 5.13 -19.87
C ASP A 294 -41.78 3.71 -20.23
N ASP A 295 -41.61 2.79 -19.28
CA ASP A 295 -42.24 1.48 -19.32
C ASP A 295 -43.74 1.58 -19.06
N THR A 296 -44.47 0.54 -19.46
CA THR A 296 -45.88 0.41 -19.18
C THR A 296 -46.14 0.51 -17.67
N ASN A 297 -46.86 1.56 -17.26
CA ASN A 297 -47.17 1.90 -15.88
C ASN A 297 -45.98 2.29 -14.98
N SER A 298 -44.85 2.73 -15.54
CA SER A 298 -43.70 3.27 -14.79
C SER A 298 -43.13 4.51 -15.47
N THR A 299 -42.58 5.45 -14.71
CA THR A 299 -41.70 6.49 -15.27
C THR A 299 -40.29 5.93 -15.36
N GLY A 300 -39.67 5.97 -16.54
CA GLY A 300 -38.45 5.18 -16.78
C GLY A 300 -38.72 3.69 -16.86
N CYS A 301 -37.71 2.87 -16.54
CA CYS A 301 -37.89 1.42 -16.49
C CYS A 301 -38.79 0.99 -15.33
N LYS A 302 -39.46 -0.15 -15.48
CA LYS A 302 -40.32 -0.74 -14.45
C LYS A 302 -39.51 -1.36 -13.32
N TYR A 303 -38.38 -1.97 -13.66
CA TYR A 303 -37.42 -2.48 -12.70
C TYR A 303 -36.24 -1.53 -12.61
N VAL A 304 -35.78 -1.29 -11.39
CA VAL A 304 -34.51 -0.63 -11.16
C VAL A 304 -33.41 -1.69 -11.21
N CYS A 305 -32.22 -1.32 -11.68
CA CYS A 305 -31.06 -2.18 -11.61
C CYS A 305 -30.93 -2.75 -10.21
N SER A 306 -31.14 -4.06 -10.12
CA SER A 306 -31.13 -4.74 -8.84
C SER A 306 -29.68 -4.78 -8.40
N LEU A 307 -29.45 -4.33 -7.18
CA LEU A 307 -28.33 -4.86 -6.41
C LEU A 307 -28.49 -6.37 -6.40
N ASN A 308 -27.39 -7.10 -6.50
CA ASN A 308 -27.40 -8.51 -6.17
C ASN A 308 -27.93 -8.61 -4.72
N GLU A 309 -29.22 -8.93 -4.53
CA GLU A 309 -29.97 -8.68 -3.28
C GLU A 309 -29.39 -9.42 -2.04
N ASP A 310 -28.39 -10.28 -2.24
CA ASP A 310 -27.67 -11.00 -1.18
C ASP A 310 -26.15 -10.75 -1.13
N ASN A 311 -25.55 -10.00 -2.06
CA ASN A 311 -24.09 -9.79 -2.06
C ASN A 311 -23.73 -8.60 -2.98
N CYS A 312 -23.39 -7.43 -2.43
CA CYS A 312 -22.96 -6.23 -3.18
C CYS A 312 -21.63 -6.48 -3.91
N ASN A 313 -21.68 -7.34 -4.90
CA ASN A 313 -20.56 -7.77 -5.71
C ASN A 313 -20.48 -6.91 -6.94
N CYS A 314 -19.26 -6.70 -7.40
CA CYS A 314 -18.99 -6.05 -8.65
C CYS A 314 -17.95 -6.81 -9.46
N SER A 315 -17.95 -6.57 -10.76
CA SER A 315 -17.07 -7.19 -11.75
C SER A 315 -16.42 -6.18 -12.70
N SER A 316 -16.78 -4.90 -12.58
CA SER A 316 -16.23 -3.79 -13.35
C SER A 316 -16.08 -2.56 -12.46
N CYS A 317 -15.20 -1.62 -12.84
CA CYS A 317 -15.05 -0.34 -12.12
C CYS A 317 -16.36 0.43 -11.96
N LYS A 318 -17.21 0.38 -13.00
CA LYS A 318 -18.52 1.06 -13.03
C LYS A 318 -19.48 0.42 -12.04
N GLU A 319 -19.56 -0.92 -12.05
CA GLU A 319 -20.38 -1.68 -11.11
C GLU A 319 -19.90 -1.43 -9.68
N CYS A 320 -18.59 -1.51 -9.40
CA CYS A 320 -18.06 -1.25 -8.07
C CYS A 320 -18.37 0.17 -7.59
N SER A 321 -18.20 1.19 -8.46
CA SER A 321 -18.52 2.57 -8.11
C SER A 321 -20.02 2.78 -7.84
N TYR A 322 -20.88 2.07 -8.56
CA TYR A 322 -22.32 2.08 -8.32
C TYR A 322 -22.67 1.44 -6.97
N GLU A 323 -22.19 0.23 -6.71
CA GLU A 323 -22.41 -0.50 -5.45
C GLU A 323 -21.88 0.31 -4.25
N LEU A 324 -20.70 0.92 -4.40
CA LEU A 324 -20.11 1.80 -3.38
C LEU A 324 -20.93 3.09 -3.18
N SER A 325 -21.62 3.58 -4.20
CA SER A 325 -22.56 4.70 -4.09
C SER A 325 -23.92 4.31 -3.52
N HIS A 326 -24.28 3.03 -3.51
CA HIS A 326 -25.63 2.58 -3.17
C HIS A 326 -25.84 2.47 -1.66
N THR A 327 -26.91 3.08 -1.11
CA THR A 327 -27.10 3.23 0.35
C THR A 327 -27.27 1.92 1.13
N SER A 328 -27.72 0.85 0.49
CA SER A 328 -27.89 -0.48 1.08
C SER A 328 -26.62 -1.32 1.11
N CYS A 329 -25.57 -0.95 0.39
CA CYS A 329 -24.31 -1.69 0.37
C CYS A 329 -23.35 -1.14 1.42
N SER A 330 -23.00 -1.98 2.40
CA SER A 330 -22.00 -1.67 3.43
C SER A 330 -20.62 -2.25 3.11
N GLU A 331 -20.57 -3.38 2.42
CA GLU A 331 -19.35 -4.01 1.91
C GLU A 331 -19.55 -4.35 0.45
N VAL A 332 -18.61 -3.94 -0.39
CA VAL A 332 -18.60 -4.19 -1.83
C VAL A 332 -17.43 -5.10 -2.18
N ASN A 333 -17.70 -6.21 -2.87
CA ASN A 333 -16.70 -7.19 -3.21
C ASN A 333 -16.40 -7.22 -4.72
N LEU A 334 -15.14 -7.03 -5.12
CA LEU A 334 -14.73 -7.29 -6.49
C LEU A 334 -14.63 -8.81 -6.71
N THR A 335 -15.20 -9.31 -7.81
CA THR A 335 -15.33 -10.76 -8.07
C THR A 335 -14.52 -11.26 -9.27
N THR A 336 -13.85 -10.35 -9.98
CA THR A 336 -13.00 -10.67 -11.13
C THR A 336 -11.92 -9.61 -11.28
N ASN A 337 -10.85 -9.95 -11.97
CA ASN A 337 -9.84 -8.97 -12.36
C ASN A 337 -10.43 -7.99 -13.39
N ILE A 338 -10.04 -6.73 -13.28
CA ILE A 338 -10.27 -5.65 -14.23
C ILE A 338 -8.92 -5.35 -14.88
N ILE A 339 -8.85 -5.44 -16.20
CA ILE A 339 -7.59 -5.39 -16.97
C ILE A 339 -7.58 -4.21 -17.93
N ASN A 340 -6.44 -3.54 -18.07
CA ASN A 340 -6.20 -2.47 -19.04
C ASN A 340 -7.27 -1.37 -19.01
N LYS A 341 -7.59 -0.88 -17.82
CA LYS A 341 -8.65 0.08 -17.59
C LYS A 341 -8.17 1.49 -17.94
N SER A 342 -8.72 2.05 -19.03
CA SER A 342 -8.43 3.44 -19.38
C SER A 342 -9.12 4.47 -18.48
N GLY A 343 -8.36 5.37 -17.88
CA GLY A 343 -8.84 6.36 -16.93
C GLY A 343 -9.25 5.74 -15.59
N ASN A 344 -9.73 6.57 -14.65
CA ASN A 344 -9.97 6.15 -13.27
C ASN A 344 -10.85 4.90 -13.15
N CYS A 345 -10.53 4.02 -12.19
CA CYS A 345 -11.40 2.88 -11.87
C CYS A 345 -12.46 3.25 -10.81
N ILE A 346 -12.08 3.37 -9.54
CA ILE A 346 -12.98 3.83 -8.48
C ILE A 346 -12.85 5.35 -8.35
N ASP A 347 -13.75 6.08 -8.99
CA ASP A 347 -13.69 7.54 -9.12
C ASP A 347 -14.65 8.25 -8.15
N ASN A 348 -14.18 8.46 -6.92
CA ASN A 348 -14.86 9.21 -5.87
C ASN A 348 -16.40 8.97 -5.73
N PRO A 349 -16.85 7.72 -5.49
CA PRO A 349 -18.28 7.40 -5.45
C PRO A 349 -19.05 8.24 -4.40
N THR A 350 -20.26 8.68 -4.76
CA THR A 350 -20.99 9.74 -4.03
C THR A 350 -21.23 9.42 -2.55
N ASN A 351 -21.70 8.21 -2.23
CA ASN A 351 -21.99 7.77 -0.86
C ASN A 351 -20.94 6.81 -0.28
N PHE A 352 -19.69 6.86 -0.75
CA PHE A 352 -18.62 6.03 -0.21
C PHE A 352 -18.11 6.58 1.14
N ASN A 353 -18.90 6.39 2.20
CA ASN A 353 -18.53 6.72 3.58
C ASN A 353 -19.00 5.60 4.49
N ASN A 354 -18.17 5.20 5.47
CA ASN A 354 -18.46 4.08 6.37
C ASN A 354 -18.77 2.78 5.59
N LYS A 355 -17.94 2.47 4.60
CA LYS A 355 -18.07 1.25 3.78
C LYS A 355 -16.78 0.50 3.61
N ILE A 356 -16.91 -0.76 3.22
CA ILE A 356 -15.80 -1.65 2.89
C ILE A 356 -15.77 -1.85 1.38
N PHE A 357 -14.60 -1.68 0.77
CA PHE A 357 -14.31 -2.19 -0.57
C PHE A 357 -13.26 -3.30 -0.44
N ASP A 358 -13.68 -4.54 -0.66
CA ASP A 358 -12.81 -5.72 -0.63
C ASP A 358 -12.60 -6.21 -2.06
N CYS A 359 -11.38 -6.10 -2.57
CA CYS A 359 -11.10 -6.61 -3.92
C CYS A 359 -10.93 -8.14 -3.95
N GLN A 360 -10.97 -8.82 -2.80
CA GLN A 360 -10.82 -10.27 -2.66
C GLN A 360 -9.54 -10.85 -3.29
N GLY A 361 -8.48 -10.04 -3.41
CA GLY A 361 -7.22 -10.39 -4.08
C GLY A 361 -7.23 -10.19 -5.60
N HIS A 362 -8.31 -9.67 -6.19
CA HIS A 362 -8.40 -9.38 -7.60
C HIS A 362 -7.60 -8.15 -8.01
N ILE A 363 -7.18 -8.16 -9.28
CA ILE A 363 -6.39 -7.09 -9.90
C ILE A 363 -7.32 -6.02 -10.45
N ILE A 364 -6.96 -4.76 -10.22
CA ILE A 364 -7.45 -3.58 -10.92
C ILE A 364 -6.24 -2.99 -11.64
N ASP A 365 -6.20 -3.12 -12.95
CA ASP A 365 -5.04 -2.81 -13.79
C ASP A 365 -5.39 -1.70 -14.77
N GLY A 366 -4.57 -0.64 -14.82
CA GLY A 366 -4.74 0.56 -15.65
C GLY A 366 -4.18 0.41 -17.06
N ASP A 367 -4.14 1.49 -17.84
CA ASP A 367 -3.67 1.52 -19.23
C ASP A 367 -2.28 2.15 -19.42
N ASP A 368 -1.46 2.15 -18.36
CA ASP A 368 -0.13 2.80 -18.29
C ASP A 368 -0.18 4.34 -18.48
N TYR A 369 -1.35 4.96 -18.33
CA TYR A 369 -1.49 6.40 -18.50
C TYR A 369 -1.19 7.17 -17.20
N GLU A 370 -0.45 8.28 -17.30
CA GLU A 370 0.15 8.94 -16.12
C GLU A 370 -0.80 9.76 -15.23
N SER A 371 -2.05 9.98 -15.65
CA SER A 371 -2.96 10.98 -15.03
C SER A 371 -4.20 10.41 -14.35
N ASP A 372 -4.33 9.10 -14.28
CA ASP A 372 -5.51 8.43 -13.74
C ASP A 372 -5.24 7.76 -12.39
N TYR A 373 -6.31 7.19 -11.82
CA TYR A 373 -6.32 6.65 -10.47
C TYR A 373 -6.97 5.27 -10.44
N GLY A 374 -6.31 4.31 -9.79
CA GLY A 374 -6.94 3.03 -9.48
C GLY A 374 -8.10 3.22 -8.50
N ILE A 375 -7.82 3.82 -7.34
CA ILE A 375 -8.84 4.22 -6.37
C ILE A 375 -8.60 5.66 -5.93
N TYR A 376 -9.55 6.54 -6.21
CA TYR A 376 -9.51 7.95 -5.82
C TYR A 376 -10.68 8.32 -4.92
N LEU A 377 -10.38 8.87 -3.74
CA LEU A 377 -11.37 9.39 -2.80
C LEU A 377 -11.12 10.86 -2.48
N ASN A 378 -12.18 11.67 -2.55
CA ASN A 378 -12.15 13.08 -2.16
C ASN A 378 -13.26 13.42 -1.16
N GLY A 379 -12.88 13.79 0.05
CA GLY A 379 -13.83 14.10 1.12
C GLY A 379 -14.57 12.88 1.64
N LYS A 380 -13.94 11.68 1.59
CA LYS A 380 -14.55 10.41 2.02
C LYS A 380 -13.91 9.91 3.31
N SER A 381 -14.72 9.39 4.22
CA SER A 381 -14.25 9.01 5.56
C SER A 381 -14.83 7.68 6.04
N GLU A 382 -14.14 7.10 7.02
CA GLU A 382 -14.55 5.85 7.71
C GLU A 382 -14.62 4.63 6.78
N ASN A 383 -13.95 4.67 5.63
CA ASN A 383 -13.95 3.56 4.69
C ASN A 383 -12.82 2.58 4.98
N THR A 384 -13.01 1.32 4.59
CA THR A 384 -11.96 0.30 4.54
C THR A 384 -11.72 -0.13 3.11
N ILE A 385 -10.50 0.00 2.60
CA ILE A 385 -10.07 -0.54 1.32
C ILE A 385 -9.14 -1.71 1.61
N LYS A 386 -9.47 -2.92 1.12
CA LYS A 386 -8.68 -4.12 1.40
C LYS A 386 -8.53 -5.09 0.26
N ASN A 387 -7.43 -5.85 0.31
CA ASN A 387 -7.13 -6.97 -0.57
C ASN A 387 -7.13 -6.63 -2.07
N CYS A 388 -6.81 -5.38 -2.43
CA CYS A 388 -6.74 -4.94 -3.82
C CYS A 388 -5.31 -5.06 -4.36
N VAL A 389 -5.18 -5.52 -5.61
CA VAL A 389 -3.93 -5.42 -6.38
C VAL A 389 -4.14 -4.36 -7.45
N ILE A 390 -3.45 -3.23 -7.36
CA ILE A 390 -3.66 -2.03 -8.18
C ILE A 390 -2.37 -1.69 -8.90
N THR A 391 -2.40 -1.78 -10.22
CA THR A 391 -1.22 -1.65 -11.10
C THR A 391 -1.51 -0.76 -12.30
N ASP A 392 -0.46 -0.20 -12.90
CA ASP A 392 -0.48 0.45 -14.22
C ASP A 392 -1.42 1.68 -14.32
N PHE A 393 -1.70 2.34 -13.19
CA PHE A 393 -2.35 3.66 -13.14
C PHE A 393 -1.34 4.79 -12.89
N GLY A 394 -1.76 6.04 -13.10
CA GLY A 394 -1.07 7.23 -12.60
C GLY A 394 -0.81 7.15 -11.10
N TYR A 395 -1.85 6.89 -10.31
CA TYR A 395 -1.78 6.69 -8.85
C TYR A 395 -2.56 5.43 -8.47
N GLY A 396 -1.98 4.61 -7.58
CA GLY A 396 -2.65 3.39 -7.12
C GLY A 396 -3.88 3.68 -6.25
N ILE A 397 -3.64 4.15 -5.02
CA ILE A 397 -4.67 4.58 -4.06
C ILE A 397 -4.41 6.03 -3.65
N ASP A 398 -5.33 6.94 -3.95
CA ASP A 398 -5.22 8.36 -3.62
C ASP A 398 -6.37 8.81 -2.69
N LEU A 399 -6.01 9.35 -1.54
CA LEU A 399 -6.90 9.93 -0.54
C LEU A 399 -6.69 11.44 -0.45
N HIS A 400 -7.63 12.22 -0.96
CA HIS A 400 -7.63 13.67 -0.88
C HIS A 400 -8.66 14.16 0.15
N SER A 401 -8.26 14.96 1.15
CA SER A 401 -9.18 15.47 2.18
C SER A 401 -10.05 14.37 2.82
N SER A 402 -9.50 13.16 2.95
CA SER A 402 -10.25 11.94 3.24
C SER A 402 -9.73 11.32 4.55
N PRO A 403 -10.27 11.74 5.71
CA PRO A 403 -9.77 11.31 7.01
C PRO A 403 -10.42 10.00 7.50
N ASN A 404 -9.80 9.38 8.51
CA ASN A 404 -10.35 8.22 9.24
C ASN A 404 -10.61 6.96 8.38
N ASN A 405 -9.87 6.74 7.31
CA ASN A 405 -9.96 5.53 6.48
C ASN A 405 -8.93 4.48 6.91
N THR A 406 -9.24 3.22 6.64
CA THR A 406 -8.33 2.07 6.81
C THR A 406 -7.95 1.53 5.44
N ILE A 407 -6.66 1.49 5.14
CA ILE A 407 -6.11 0.86 3.93
C ILE A 407 -5.32 -0.35 4.40
N THR A 408 -5.75 -1.57 4.04
CA THR A 408 -5.08 -2.78 4.55
C THR A 408 -4.95 -3.93 3.56
N ASN A 409 -3.81 -4.63 3.58
CA ASN A 409 -3.52 -5.76 2.69
C ASN A 409 -3.67 -5.42 1.20
N ASN A 410 -3.39 -4.19 0.79
CA ASN A 410 -3.42 -3.80 -0.62
C ASN A 410 -2.01 -3.83 -1.22
N THR A 411 -1.92 -4.12 -2.51
CA THR A 411 -0.72 -3.98 -3.34
C THR A 411 -0.99 -2.85 -4.33
N ALA A 412 -0.22 -1.77 -4.28
CA ALA A 412 -0.29 -0.61 -5.16
C ALA A 412 1.07 -0.43 -5.83
N ASP A 413 1.42 -1.40 -6.67
CA ASP A 413 2.75 -1.56 -7.25
C ASP A 413 2.77 -1.07 -8.70
N SER A 414 3.94 -0.67 -9.18
CA SER A 414 4.18 -0.34 -10.60
C SER A 414 3.26 0.75 -11.18
N ASN A 415 2.74 1.64 -10.33
CA ASN A 415 2.01 2.82 -10.79
C ASN A 415 3.00 3.89 -11.25
N TRP A 416 2.55 4.79 -12.12
CA TRP A 416 3.41 5.80 -12.72
C TRP A 416 3.96 6.76 -11.67
N TRP A 417 3.11 7.30 -10.81
CA TRP A 417 3.51 8.20 -9.73
C TRP A 417 3.64 7.46 -8.42
N ASN A 418 2.62 7.52 -7.57
CA ASN A 418 2.69 6.99 -6.23
C ASN A 418 1.82 5.74 -6.09
N GLY A 419 2.28 4.78 -5.29
CA GLY A 419 1.47 3.63 -4.92
C GLY A 419 0.30 4.05 -4.04
N ILE A 420 0.60 4.69 -2.91
CA ILE A 420 -0.42 5.20 -1.96
C ILE A 420 -0.13 6.67 -1.61
N SER A 421 -1.14 7.53 -1.75
CA SER A 421 -1.05 8.97 -1.51
C SER A 421 -2.11 9.45 -0.52
N LEU A 422 -1.69 10.19 0.51
CA LEU A 422 -2.55 10.88 1.46
C LEU A 422 -2.31 12.40 1.36
N LEU A 423 -3.27 13.12 0.82
CA LEU A 423 -3.14 14.53 0.44
C LEU A 423 -4.20 15.40 1.14
N SER A 424 -3.82 16.65 1.41
CA SER A 424 -4.75 17.73 1.79
C SER A 424 -5.61 17.41 3.02
N SER A 425 -5.01 17.24 4.20
CA SER A 425 -5.72 16.92 5.45
C SER A 425 -6.40 15.55 5.47
N SER A 426 -5.85 14.56 4.75
CA SER A 426 -6.18 13.15 4.91
C SER A 426 -5.58 12.62 6.22
N ASN A 427 -6.17 13.04 7.33
CA ASN A 427 -5.68 12.80 8.69
C ASN A 427 -6.28 11.52 9.31
N ASN A 428 -5.61 10.98 10.32
CA ASN A 428 -6.11 9.86 11.15
C ASN A 428 -6.43 8.59 10.35
N ASN A 429 -5.73 8.35 9.24
CA ASN A 429 -5.85 7.11 8.49
C ASN A 429 -4.94 6.01 9.06
N ASN A 430 -5.34 4.76 8.88
CA ASN A 430 -4.57 3.59 9.27
C ASN A 430 -4.16 2.79 8.02
N LEU A 431 -2.85 2.68 7.79
CA LEU A 431 -2.25 1.90 6.70
C LEU A 431 -1.56 0.68 7.31
N THR A 432 -2.11 -0.51 7.08
CA THR A 432 -1.57 -1.75 7.66
C THR A 432 -1.36 -2.84 6.61
N ASN A 433 -0.17 -3.45 6.55
CA ASN A 433 0.15 -4.56 5.64
C ASN A 433 0.01 -4.23 4.14
N ASN A 434 0.23 -2.98 3.73
CA ASN A 434 0.18 -2.63 2.31
C ASN A 434 1.55 -2.76 1.65
N THR A 435 1.54 -3.05 0.36
CA THR A 435 2.71 -3.10 -0.52
C THR A 435 2.58 -1.99 -1.55
N ALA A 436 3.62 -1.19 -1.75
CA ALA A 436 3.65 -0.08 -2.72
C ALA A 436 5.06 0.01 -3.34
N ASN A 437 5.40 -0.99 -4.14
CA ASN A 437 6.73 -1.16 -4.71
C ASN A 437 6.81 -0.69 -6.17
N SER A 438 8.04 -0.41 -6.60
CA SER A 438 8.39 -0.26 -8.02
C SER A 438 7.59 0.82 -8.76
N ASN A 439 7.09 1.85 -8.06
CA ASN A 439 6.38 2.95 -8.70
C ASN A 439 7.36 3.86 -9.46
N LEU A 440 7.07 4.12 -10.73
CA LEU A 440 8.05 4.41 -11.79
C LEU A 440 8.64 5.82 -11.77
N HIS A 441 7.86 6.80 -11.32
CA HIS A 441 8.24 8.22 -11.27
C HIS A 441 7.85 8.93 -9.96
N GLY A 442 7.38 8.19 -8.96
CA GLY A 442 7.04 8.75 -7.65
C GLY A 442 7.43 7.88 -6.46
N TYR A 443 6.62 7.99 -5.41
CA TYR A 443 6.87 7.44 -4.08
C TYR A 443 6.12 6.13 -3.87
N GLY A 444 6.61 5.28 -2.97
CA GLY A 444 5.78 4.15 -2.51
C GLY A 444 4.57 4.64 -1.75
N ILE A 445 4.81 5.32 -0.62
CA ILE A 445 3.78 5.93 0.22
C ILE A 445 4.11 7.41 0.45
N SER A 446 3.15 8.31 0.21
CA SER A 446 3.35 9.75 0.35
C SER A 446 2.28 10.45 1.19
N LEU A 447 2.72 11.40 2.01
CA LEU A 447 1.90 12.23 2.90
C LEU A 447 2.19 13.71 2.62
N TYR A 448 1.14 14.46 2.30
CA TYR A 448 1.21 15.90 2.03
C TYR A 448 0.08 16.63 2.75
N TYR A 449 0.40 17.57 3.64
CA TYR A 449 -0.56 18.19 4.56
C TYR A 449 -1.42 17.18 5.32
N SER A 450 -0.87 16.01 5.68
CA SER A 450 -1.65 14.88 6.24
C SER A 450 -1.01 14.36 7.53
N SER A 451 -1.66 14.67 8.65
CA SER A 451 -1.17 14.45 10.01
C SER A 451 -1.89 13.31 10.74
N ASN A 452 -1.27 12.80 11.81
CA ASN A 452 -1.85 11.81 12.73
C ASN A 452 -2.21 10.47 12.08
N ASN A 453 -1.54 10.08 10.99
CA ASN A 453 -1.73 8.77 10.36
C ASN A 453 -0.85 7.71 11.02
N THR A 454 -1.31 6.46 11.01
CA THR A 454 -0.57 5.30 11.52
C THR A 454 -0.23 4.36 10.36
N MET A 455 1.04 3.98 10.25
CA MET A 455 1.56 3.06 9.25
C MET A 455 2.25 1.89 9.95
N THR A 456 1.69 0.69 9.81
CA THR A 456 2.26 -0.53 10.41
C THR A 456 2.48 -1.63 9.38
N ASN A 457 3.66 -2.24 9.37
CA ASN A 457 3.96 -3.41 8.53
C ASN A 457 3.70 -3.19 7.02
N ASN A 458 3.93 -1.97 6.52
CA ASN A 458 3.86 -1.68 5.09
C ASN A 458 5.24 -1.90 4.43
N THR A 459 5.22 -2.23 3.15
CA THR A 459 6.42 -2.42 2.32
C THR A 459 6.38 -1.46 1.14
N ALA A 460 7.40 -0.62 0.98
CA ALA A 460 7.54 0.27 -0.18
C ALA A 460 9.00 0.32 -0.63
N ASN A 461 9.32 -0.63 -1.51
CA ASN A 461 10.66 -0.92 -2.01
C ASN A 461 10.80 -0.61 -3.50
N ASN A 462 12.02 -0.39 -3.95
CA ASN A 462 12.34 -0.23 -5.38
C ASN A 462 11.58 0.90 -6.07
N ASN A 463 11.06 1.89 -5.32
CA ASN A 463 10.42 3.03 -5.92
C ASN A 463 11.47 3.95 -6.54
N SER A 464 11.10 4.60 -7.64
CA SER A 464 11.98 5.50 -8.39
C SER A 464 12.52 6.65 -7.55
N GLN A 465 11.73 7.14 -6.59
CA GLN A 465 12.08 8.20 -5.65
C GLN A 465 12.19 7.66 -4.21
N HIS A 466 11.22 7.95 -3.34
CA HIS A 466 11.23 7.54 -1.92
C HIS A 466 10.34 6.33 -1.67
N GLY A 467 10.69 5.52 -0.66
CA GLY A 467 9.78 4.51 -0.14
C GLY A 467 8.66 5.17 0.66
N PHE A 468 9.06 6.06 1.58
CA PHE A 468 8.16 6.92 2.34
C PHE A 468 8.55 8.40 2.20
N TYR A 469 7.56 9.26 1.93
CA TYR A 469 7.73 10.70 1.81
C TYR A 469 6.69 11.47 2.64
N ALA A 470 7.13 12.26 3.61
CA ALA A 470 6.30 13.18 4.39
C ALA A 470 6.85 14.60 4.34
N THR A 471 6.00 15.55 3.95
CA THR A 471 6.31 16.98 3.89
C THR A 471 5.06 17.83 4.16
N SER A 472 5.28 19.13 4.27
CA SER A 472 4.25 20.17 4.28
C SER A 472 3.30 19.99 5.45
N ASP A 473 3.82 20.09 6.67
CA ASP A 473 3.06 20.01 7.90
C ASP A 473 2.33 18.66 8.09
N SER A 474 2.87 17.57 7.55
CA SER A 474 2.41 16.19 7.76
C SER A 474 2.95 15.66 9.10
N ASN A 475 2.44 16.23 10.19
CA ASN A 475 2.96 16.06 11.54
C ASN A 475 2.33 14.87 12.30
N ASN A 476 3.03 14.41 13.35
CA ASN A 476 2.54 13.39 14.29
C ASN A 476 2.12 12.06 13.63
N ASN A 477 2.73 11.68 12.51
CA ASN A 477 2.50 10.36 11.93
C ASN A 477 3.34 9.31 12.68
N THR A 478 2.78 8.11 12.89
CA THR A 478 3.45 6.98 13.52
C THR A 478 3.78 5.91 12.48
N ILE A 479 5.06 5.60 12.31
CA ILE A 479 5.57 4.69 11.29
C ILE A 479 6.28 3.55 11.99
N SER A 480 5.68 2.36 12.13
CA SER A 480 6.29 1.25 12.86
C SER A 480 6.34 -0.06 12.08
N VAL A 481 7.44 -0.80 12.21
CA VAL A 481 7.59 -2.15 11.60
C VAL A 481 7.47 -2.14 10.07
N ASN A 482 7.76 -1.03 9.39
CA ASN A 482 7.66 -0.93 7.93
C ASN A 482 9.01 -1.25 7.26
N THR A 483 8.97 -1.64 5.99
CA THR A 483 10.15 -1.91 5.16
C THR A 483 10.19 -0.93 3.99
N PHE A 484 11.21 -0.07 3.97
CA PHE A 484 11.45 0.91 2.90
C PHE A 484 12.87 0.73 2.38
N CYS A 485 13.04 -0.03 1.31
CA CYS A 485 14.34 -0.50 0.88
C CYS A 485 14.59 -0.38 -0.61
N SER A 486 15.84 -0.07 -0.93
CA SER A 486 16.31 0.07 -2.32
C SER A 486 15.44 1.06 -3.10
N ASN A 487 15.02 2.16 -2.48
CA ASN A 487 14.38 3.24 -3.23
C ASN A 487 15.46 4.10 -3.91
N ASN A 488 15.09 5.18 -4.60
CA ASN A 488 15.98 6.00 -5.43
C ASN A 488 16.48 5.28 -6.70
N GLN A 489 15.61 4.55 -7.40
CA GLN A 489 16.00 3.77 -8.58
C GLN A 489 16.41 4.62 -9.80
N LEU A 490 15.99 5.88 -9.90
CA LEU A 490 16.38 6.76 -11.00
C LEU A 490 17.72 7.50 -10.76
N GLY A 491 18.29 7.38 -9.56
CA GLY A 491 19.46 8.14 -9.14
C GLY A 491 19.13 9.61 -8.82
N GLY A 492 19.79 10.17 -7.81
CA GLY A 492 19.52 11.52 -7.31
C GLY A 492 19.64 11.62 -5.80
N ASN A 493 19.19 12.73 -5.23
CA ASN A 493 19.18 12.97 -3.78
C ASN A 493 17.89 12.44 -3.13
N TYR A 494 17.52 11.20 -3.43
CA TYR A 494 16.37 10.53 -2.82
C TYR A 494 16.80 9.55 -1.73
N TYR A 495 15.89 9.29 -0.80
CA TYR A 495 16.06 8.51 0.42
C TYR A 495 15.02 7.39 0.50
N ASP A 496 15.27 6.34 1.28
CA ASP A 496 14.24 5.35 1.56
C ASP A 496 13.11 5.96 2.39
N ILE A 497 13.46 6.75 3.39
CA ILE A 497 12.53 7.51 4.22
C ILE A 497 12.92 8.98 4.18
N TYR A 498 12.00 9.83 3.76
CA TYR A 498 12.14 11.28 3.79
C TYR A 498 11.06 11.90 4.67
N ASN A 499 11.46 12.57 5.74
CA ASN A 499 10.53 13.14 6.70
C ASN A 499 10.95 14.57 7.07
N GLU A 500 10.36 15.57 6.42
CA GLU A 500 10.59 16.98 6.79
C GLU A 500 9.84 17.40 8.05
N ASP A 501 8.88 16.59 8.50
CA ASP A 501 7.94 16.92 9.56
C ASP A 501 8.18 16.09 10.84
N SER A 502 7.31 16.26 11.85
CA SER A 502 7.42 15.60 13.16
C SER A 502 6.91 14.16 13.20
N SER A 503 7.08 13.38 12.12
CA SER A 503 6.74 11.95 12.14
C SER A 503 7.74 11.16 12.99
N THR A 504 7.27 10.15 13.70
CA THR A 504 8.09 9.27 14.55
C THR A 504 7.85 7.81 14.18
N GLY A 505 8.77 6.93 14.57
CA GLY A 505 8.62 5.52 14.26
C GLY A 505 9.51 4.63 15.07
N ASP A 506 9.32 3.32 14.92
CA ASP A 506 10.10 2.31 15.64
C ASP A 506 10.12 0.99 14.86
N ASN A 507 11.19 0.22 14.99
CA ASN A 507 11.36 -1.09 14.37
C ASN A 507 11.24 -1.10 12.84
N ASN A 508 11.58 -0.01 12.15
CA ASN A 508 11.54 0.03 10.70
C ASN A 508 12.81 -0.56 10.08
N THR A 509 12.70 -0.95 8.82
CA THR A 509 13.80 -1.45 7.99
C THR A 509 14.06 -0.49 6.84
N CYS A 510 15.25 0.09 6.77
CA CYS A 510 15.61 1.00 5.68
C CYS A 510 17.12 1.08 5.41
N GLY A 511 17.51 1.75 4.33
CA GLY A 511 18.91 2.01 3.98
C GLY A 511 19.36 3.43 4.34
N ILE A 512 18.79 4.44 3.68
CA ILE A 512 19.14 5.86 3.87
C ILE A 512 17.91 6.68 4.25
N THR A 513 18.06 7.58 5.22
CA THR A 513 16.98 8.43 5.73
C THR A 513 17.33 9.91 5.65
N TYR A 514 16.32 10.77 5.59
CA TYR A 514 16.44 12.21 5.75
C TYR A 514 15.53 12.69 6.87
N ASN A 515 16.14 13.28 7.91
CA ASN A 515 15.46 13.81 9.09
C ASN A 515 14.48 12.80 9.72
N TYR A 516 14.91 11.54 9.76
CA TYR A 516 14.16 10.44 10.33
C TYR A 516 15.10 9.43 10.97
N ASN A 517 14.82 9.15 12.24
CA ASN A 517 15.38 8.03 12.99
C ASN A 517 14.25 7.31 13.71
N ASP A 518 14.39 6.00 13.90
CA ASP A 518 13.53 5.28 14.83
C ASP A 518 13.74 5.78 16.27
N ILE A 519 12.69 5.66 17.10
CA ILE A 519 12.70 6.10 18.49
C ILE A 519 13.78 5.33 19.24
N GLY A 520 14.68 6.08 19.87
CA GLY A 520 15.82 5.49 20.56
C GLY A 520 16.89 4.97 19.61
N ILE A 521 16.91 5.32 18.33
CA ILE A 521 18.05 4.97 17.47
C ILE A 521 18.78 6.26 17.10
N GLU A 522 20.10 6.29 17.33
CA GLU A 522 20.97 7.44 17.06
C GLU A 522 20.87 7.90 15.59
N SER A 523 20.75 6.95 14.66
CA SER A 523 20.78 7.21 13.22
C SER A 523 19.99 6.16 12.44
N ARG A 524 19.08 6.63 11.57
CA ARG A 524 18.27 5.83 10.63
C ARG A 524 17.29 4.87 11.32
N CYS A 525 17.01 3.74 10.67
CA CYS A 525 16.06 2.74 11.15
C CYS A 525 16.74 1.65 11.97
N THR A 526 15.92 0.95 12.75
CA THR A 526 16.32 -0.18 13.61
C THR A 526 17.00 -1.31 12.83
N TYR A 527 16.55 -1.57 11.61
CA TYR A 527 17.10 -2.62 10.74
C TYR A 527 17.56 -2.07 9.39
N ARG A 528 18.60 -2.69 8.84
CA ARG A 528 19.06 -2.47 7.46
C ARG A 528 18.27 -3.33 6.48
N CYS A 529 18.31 -2.97 5.21
CA CYS A 529 17.63 -3.71 4.13
C CYS A 529 18.07 -5.17 3.92
N ASP A 530 19.20 -5.59 4.50
CA ASP A 530 19.62 -6.99 4.55
C ASP A 530 19.07 -7.74 5.79
N GLY A 531 18.23 -7.08 6.59
CA GLY A 531 17.65 -7.58 7.84
C GLY A 531 18.57 -7.47 9.05
N THR A 532 19.78 -6.92 8.91
CA THR A 532 20.71 -6.80 10.03
C THR A 532 20.30 -5.69 11.00
N PRO A 533 20.26 -5.94 12.33
CA PRO A 533 20.05 -4.88 13.32
C PRO A 533 21.17 -3.83 13.28
N CYS A 534 20.79 -2.57 13.47
CA CYS A 534 21.73 -1.46 13.54
C CYS A 534 22.33 -1.21 14.92
N ASP A 535 21.61 -1.60 15.97
CA ASP A 535 22.03 -1.58 17.38
C ASP A 535 21.99 -3.03 17.89
N ALA A 536 23.14 -3.63 18.16
CA ALA A 536 23.22 -5.05 18.54
C ALA A 536 23.26 -5.30 20.05
N ASP A 537 23.60 -4.32 20.87
CA ASP A 537 23.63 -4.43 22.33
C ASP A 537 22.49 -3.68 23.04
N ASN A 538 21.68 -2.94 22.29
CA ASN A 538 20.48 -2.20 22.69
C ASN A 538 20.77 -0.99 23.59
N ASP A 539 21.84 -0.23 23.29
CA ASP A 539 22.20 0.99 24.00
C ASP A 539 21.78 2.29 23.30
N TYR A 540 21.12 2.16 22.15
CA TYR A 540 20.58 3.23 21.29
C TYR A 540 21.59 3.92 20.36
N TYR A 541 22.86 3.56 20.44
CA TYR A 541 23.89 3.97 19.49
C TYR A 541 24.07 2.90 18.42
N VAL A 542 24.46 3.30 17.20
CA VAL A 542 24.55 2.35 16.09
C VAL A 542 25.91 2.41 15.41
N LYS A 543 26.43 1.25 15.01
CA LYS A 543 27.71 1.16 14.28
C LYS A 543 27.78 2.02 13.02
N SER A 544 29.00 2.39 12.64
CA SER A 544 29.26 3.27 11.47
C SER A 544 28.67 2.81 10.13
N ILE A 545 28.49 1.51 9.89
CA ILE A 545 27.85 1.00 8.65
C ILE A 545 26.36 1.37 8.57
N CYS A 546 25.72 1.63 9.72
CA CYS A 546 24.39 2.19 9.84
C CYS A 546 24.38 3.72 9.85
N GLY A 547 25.54 4.37 9.80
CA GLY A 547 25.67 5.82 9.83
C GLY A 547 25.55 6.44 11.23
N GLY A 548 25.70 5.65 12.31
CA GLY A 548 25.89 6.15 13.66
C GLY A 548 27.37 6.23 14.03
N THR A 549 27.63 6.53 15.30
CA THR A 549 28.99 6.79 15.80
C THR A 549 29.49 5.78 16.83
N ASP A 550 28.74 4.70 17.04
CA ASP A 550 29.16 3.63 17.95
C ASP A 550 30.41 2.90 17.46
N CYS A 551 31.43 2.92 18.31
CA CYS A 551 32.71 2.27 18.10
C CYS A 551 32.71 0.79 18.54
N ASN A 552 31.73 0.33 19.35
CA ASN A 552 31.58 -1.07 19.73
C ASN A 552 30.13 -1.51 20.00
N ASP A 553 29.42 -1.77 18.91
CA ASP A 553 28.05 -2.32 18.76
C ASP A 553 27.77 -3.68 19.44
N ASN A 554 28.70 -4.22 20.22
CA ASN A 554 28.48 -5.43 21.02
C ASN A 554 28.66 -5.20 22.52
N ASN A 555 28.87 -3.95 22.95
CA ASN A 555 29.03 -3.58 24.35
C ASN A 555 28.36 -2.24 24.66
N ALA A 556 27.16 -2.32 25.26
CA ALA A 556 26.33 -1.19 25.68
C ALA A 556 26.97 -0.18 26.66
N SER A 557 28.20 -0.43 27.13
CA SER A 557 28.97 0.50 27.96
C SER A 557 30.01 1.30 27.18
N ILE A 558 30.19 1.03 25.89
CA ILE A 558 31.13 1.73 24.99
C ILE A 558 30.31 2.34 23.87
N ASN A 559 30.01 3.63 23.98
CA ASN A 559 29.21 4.37 23.01
C ASN A 559 29.39 5.89 23.18
N PRO A 560 29.00 6.72 22.20
CA PRO A 560 29.13 8.18 22.23
C PRO A 560 28.56 8.91 23.46
N GLY A 561 27.65 8.28 24.22
CA GLY A 561 27.07 8.82 25.44
C GLY A 561 27.68 8.32 26.74
N ALA A 562 28.61 7.35 26.66
CA ALA A 562 29.22 6.73 27.82
C ALA A 562 30.17 7.71 28.54
N ALA A 563 30.35 7.48 29.84
CA ALA A 563 31.37 8.19 30.60
C ALA A 563 32.66 7.37 30.55
N GLU A 564 33.79 8.05 30.30
CA GLU A 564 35.10 7.43 30.33
C GLU A 564 35.37 6.72 31.66
N ILE A 565 35.92 5.51 31.57
CA ILE A 565 36.44 4.73 32.68
C ILE A 565 37.91 4.47 32.39
N TYR A 566 38.79 4.68 33.38
CA TYR A 566 40.22 4.42 33.22
C TYR A 566 40.53 2.94 32.94
N ASN A 567 40.50 2.53 31.66
CA ASN A 567 40.55 1.15 31.21
C ASN A 567 41.31 0.95 29.88
N GLU A 568 41.93 2.00 29.32
CA GLU A 568 42.63 2.02 28.03
C GLU A 568 41.72 1.79 26.80
N ILE A 569 40.41 2.01 26.95
CA ILE A 569 39.39 1.96 25.90
C ILE A 569 38.82 3.37 25.73
N ASP A 570 38.51 3.74 24.49
CA ASP A 570 37.69 4.92 24.18
C ASP A 570 36.23 4.53 24.46
N ASP A 571 35.77 4.73 25.70
CA ASP A 571 34.43 4.31 26.12
C ASP A 571 33.37 5.22 25.48
N ASN A 572 33.68 6.51 25.29
CA ASN A 572 32.77 7.51 24.77
C ASN A 572 32.86 7.74 23.26
N CYS A 573 33.63 6.91 22.54
CA CYS A 573 33.82 6.95 21.10
C CYS A 573 34.17 8.33 20.51
N ASP A 574 34.82 9.22 21.27
CA ASP A 574 35.20 10.56 20.81
C ASP A 574 36.56 10.60 20.08
N GLY A 575 37.26 9.46 20.05
CA GLY A 575 38.58 9.28 19.45
C GLY A 575 39.74 9.55 20.40
N GLN A 576 39.47 9.87 21.66
CA GLN A 576 40.44 9.94 22.76
C GLN A 576 40.28 8.72 23.66
N ILE A 577 41.31 8.41 24.43
CA ILE A 577 41.30 7.26 25.34
C ILE A 577 41.57 7.81 26.73
N ASP A 578 40.67 7.48 27.68
CA ASP A 578 40.76 7.84 29.09
C ASP A 578 40.91 9.35 29.35
N GLU A 579 40.28 10.22 28.56
CA GLU A 579 40.38 11.66 28.80
C GLU A 579 39.68 12.08 30.09
N GLY A 580 40.22 13.11 30.74
CA GLY A 580 39.82 13.48 32.10
C GLY A 580 40.49 12.66 33.20
N PHE A 581 41.19 11.56 32.87
CA PHE A 581 42.06 10.83 33.78
C PHE A 581 43.53 11.25 33.66
N CYS A 582 44.29 11.00 34.73
CA CYS A 582 45.71 11.30 34.82
C CYS A 582 46.50 10.02 34.53
N ASN A 583 47.30 10.01 33.46
CA ASN A 583 48.15 8.87 33.12
C ASN A 583 49.32 8.74 34.11
N ASN A 584 49.60 7.50 34.53
CA ASN A 584 50.57 7.22 35.57
C ASN A 584 51.94 6.87 34.98
N GLU A 585 52.53 7.77 34.18
CA GLU A 585 53.94 7.65 33.82
C GLU A 585 54.82 8.26 34.93
N THR A 586 55.40 7.37 35.71
CA THR A 586 56.45 7.54 36.74
C THR A 586 57.00 8.96 37.00
N HIS A 587 56.77 9.44 38.23
CA HIS A 587 57.50 10.48 38.96
C HIS A 587 57.44 11.94 38.43
N TYR A 588 56.59 12.73 39.10
CA TYR A 588 56.79 14.13 39.53
C TYR A 588 57.19 15.23 38.53
N ASN A 589 57.24 15.02 37.22
CA ASN A 589 57.57 16.11 36.28
C ASN A 589 57.04 15.96 34.83
N SER A 590 55.96 15.22 34.59
CA SER A 590 55.26 15.23 33.29
C SER A 590 53.81 15.66 33.51
N ILE A 591 53.50 16.87 33.03
CA ILE A 591 52.27 17.62 33.30
C ILE A 591 51.51 17.74 31.98
N VAL A 592 50.73 16.74 31.60
CA VAL A 592 49.60 17.00 30.70
C VAL A 592 48.51 15.95 30.96
N CYS A 593 47.45 16.32 31.68
CA CYS A 593 46.14 15.72 31.47
C CYS A 593 45.51 16.47 30.29
N ALA A 594 44.67 15.82 29.48
CA ALA A 594 43.90 16.48 28.43
C ALA A 594 43.11 17.67 29.01
N GLY A 595 43.66 18.89 28.88
CA GLY A 595 43.10 20.15 29.39
C GLY A 595 43.44 20.55 30.84
N TRP A 596 44.03 19.67 31.68
CA TRP A 596 44.36 19.99 33.08
C TRP A 596 45.84 19.72 33.38
N SER A 597 46.51 20.72 33.95
CA SER A 597 47.85 20.52 34.54
C SER A 597 47.68 20.21 36.03
N CYS A 598 48.13 19.03 36.52
CA CYS A 598 48.35 18.86 37.96
C CYS A 598 49.39 19.90 38.41
N ASN A 599 48.93 20.94 39.11
CA ASN A 599 49.64 22.21 39.32
C ASN A 599 49.49 22.68 40.77
N SER A 600 49.62 23.99 41.02
CA SER A 600 49.41 24.57 42.36
C SER A 600 47.98 24.43 42.88
N THR A 601 47.01 24.23 41.98
CA THR A 601 45.57 24.23 42.28
C THR A 601 44.96 22.83 42.27
N TYR A 602 45.47 21.92 41.43
CA TYR A 602 44.94 20.56 41.28
C TYR A 602 46.02 19.50 41.51
N TYR A 603 45.64 18.37 42.10
CA TYR A 603 46.47 17.18 42.21
C TYR A 603 45.79 15.98 41.56
N CYS A 604 46.58 15.00 41.16
CA CYS A 604 46.11 13.77 40.52
C CYS A 604 45.83 12.74 41.63
N ASN A 605 44.58 12.29 41.81
CA ASN A 605 44.27 11.27 42.83
C ASN A 605 44.82 9.89 42.39
N PRO A 606 45.72 9.26 43.15
CA PRO A 606 46.36 8.00 42.75
C PRO A 606 45.42 6.78 42.80
N VAL A 607 44.21 6.92 43.35
CA VAL A 607 43.22 5.84 43.42
C VAL A 607 42.16 5.98 42.35
N THR A 608 41.63 7.20 42.14
CA THR A 608 40.54 7.43 41.17
C THR A 608 41.02 7.93 39.82
N HIS A 609 42.31 8.25 39.68
CA HIS A 609 42.92 8.85 38.48
C HIS A 609 42.30 10.17 38.02
N LEU A 610 41.39 10.78 38.79
CA LEU A 610 40.76 12.05 38.48
C LEU A 610 41.53 13.24 39.08
N PRO A 611 41.52 14.43 38.43
CA PRO A 611 42.02 15.65 39.02
C PRO A 611 41.16 16.06 40.22
N GLN A 612 41.80 16.42 41.32
CA GLN A 612 41.16 16.86 42.55
C GLN A 612 41.70 18.24 42.94
N LEU A 613 40.81 19.11 43.42
CA LEU A 613 41.20 20.39 43.99
C LEU A 613 42.12 20.15 45.17
N LYS A 614 43.27 20.80 45.14
CA LYS A 614 44.12 20.89 46.32
C LYS A 614 43.36 21.61 47.42
N LYS A 615 43.35 20.99 48.58
CA LYS A 615 42.66 21.42 49.77
C LYS A 615 43.33 22.69 50.33
N ALA A 616 42.50 23.63 50.77
CA ALA A 616 42.93 24.83 51.46
C ALA A 616 43.43 24.51 52.88
N ASP A 617 44.06 25.50 53.52
CA ASP A 617 44.59 25.35 54.87
C ASP A 617 43.53 24.88 55.89
N ASN A 618 43.97 24.09 56.87
CA ASN A 618 43.19 23.39 57.91
C ASN A 618 42.23 22.27 57.45
N ASN A 619 42.08 22.03 56.15
CA ASN A 619 41.31 20.88 55.67
C ASN A 619 42.06 19.57 55.89
N THR A 620 41.31 18.51 56.15
CA THR A 620 41.88 17.18 56.40
C THR A 620 42.57 16.61 55.16
N CYS A 621 43.81 16.13 55.30
CA CYS A 621 44.61 15.52 54.24
C CYS A 621 45.25 14.21 54.71
N SER A 622 45.53 13.32 53.76
CA SER A 622 46.26 12.06 53.99
C SER A 622 47.65 12.03 53.34
N ALA A 623 47.90 12.92 52.38
CA ALA A 623 49.19 13.03 51.71
C ALA A 623 49.48 14.48 51.29
N ASN A 624 50.77 14.81 51.21
CA ASN A 624 51.26 16.14 50.87
C ASN A 624 50.65 16.71 49.60
N TYR A 625 50.56 15.90 48.54
CA TYR A 625 50.04 16.33 47.24
C TYR A 625 48.58 16.82 47.30
N GLU A 626 47.81 16.49 48.34
CA GLU A 626 46.42 16.93 48.50
C GLU A 626 46.29 18.41 48.87
N CYS A 627 47.36 19.07 49.31
CA CYS A 627 47.33 20.43 49.85
C CYS A 627 47.85 21.47 48.84
N GLN A 628 47.31 22.69 48.88
CA GLN A 628 47.70 23.79 47.97
C GLN A 628 49.22 24.03 47.96
N ASN A 629 49.83 23.98 49.14
CA ASN A 629 51.27 24.18 49.34
C ASN A 629 52.07 22.86 49.44
N ASN A 630 51.48 21.73 49.03
CA ASN A 630 52.05 20.39 49.20
C ASN A 630 52.47 20.06 50.65
N ASN A 631 51.76 20.62 51.64
CA ASN A 631 52.16 20.61 53.04
C ASN A 631 51.07 19.97 53.91
N CYS A 632 50.97 18.63 53.86
CA CYS A 632 50.08 17.86 54.73
C CYS A 632 50.85 17.45 55.98
N MET A 633 50.45 17.95 57.14
CA MET A 633 51.16 17.70 58.39
C MET A 633 50.58 16.49 59.13
N ASN A 634 51.30 16.01 60.15
CA ASN A 634 50.93 14.81 60.91
C ASN A 634 49.63 14.97 61.73
N ASP A 635 49.13 16.18 61.90
CA ASP A 635 47.80 16.45 62.45
C ASP A 635 46.68 16.10 61.45
N GLY A 636 47.05 15.62 60.25
CA GLY A 636 46.16 15.26 59.17
C GLY A 636 45.54 16.47 58.51
N LYS A 637 46.17 17.66 58.55
CA LYS A 637 45.64 18.89 57.94
C LYS A 637 46.62 19.55 56.98
N CYS A 638 46.08 20.25 55.99
CA CYS A 638 46.83 21.10 55.08
C CYS A 638 47.24 22.40 55.76
N HIS A 639 48.47 22.86 55.52
CA HIS A 639 48.97 24.10 56.10
C HIS A 639 49.63 25.04 55.06
N PRO A 640 49.76 26.34 55.37
CA PRO A 640 50.54 27.29 54.58
C PRO A 640 51.98 26.83 54.32
N ALA A 641 52.61 27.32 53.25
CA ALA A 641 54.00 26.98 52.92
C ALA A 641 55.03 27.48 53.96
N ASP A 642 54.70 28.54 54.69
CA ASP A 642 55.48 29.14 55.77
C ASP A 642 55.10 28.62 57.17
N TRP A 643 54.14 27.67 57.22
CA TRP A 643 53.78 27.04 58.47
C TRP A 643 54.95 26.26 59.01
N THR A 644 55.48 26.75 60.12
CA THR A 644 56.61 26.18 60.82
C THR A 644 56.18 25.90 62.25
N CYS A 645 56.44 24.70 62.71
CA CYS A 645 56.29 24.40 64.11
C CYS A 645 57.44 25.07 64.87
N VAL A 646 57.10 25.99 65.77
CA VAL A 646 58.07 26.81 66.47
C VAL A 646 58.86 25.94 67.46
N ASN A 647 60.20 26.07 67.46
CA ASN A 647 61.16 25.30 68.26
C ASN A 647 61.39 23.83 67.87
N ALA A 648 61.25 23.47 66.59
CA ALA A 648 61.58 22.13 66.12
C ALA A 648 63.06 21.98 65.74
N SER A 649 63.77 21.05 66.39
CA SER A 649 65.09 20.60 65.93
C SER A 649 64.94 19.56 64.81
N SER A 650 64.83 20.01 63.56
CA SER A 650 64.97 19.26 62.28
C SER A 650 64.22 17.93 62.06
N ASN A 651 63.49 17.35 63.01
CA ASN A 651 62.85 16.03 62.91
C ASN A 651 61.41 16.02 63.47
N ILE A 652 60.56 16.93 63.02
CA ILE A 652 59.11 16.72 63.14
C ILE A 652 58.75 15.62 62.16
N ASN A 653 58.39 14.46 62.72
CA ASN A 653 57.67 13.31 62.13
C ASN A 653 57.93 12.07 63.00
N ALA A 654 59.14 11.92 63.54
CA ALA A 654 59.51 10.77 64.37
C ALA A 654 59.15 10.94 65.86
N THR A 655 59.48 12.08 66.47
CA THR A 655 59.49 12.24 67.95
C THR A 655 58.51 13.29 68.48
N HIS A 656 58.00 14.19 67.62
CA HIS A 656 57.18 15.34 68.02
C HIS A 656 55.99 15.56 67.06
N TYR A 657 54.87 16.10 67.58
CA TYR A 657 53.74 16.64 66.82
C TYR A 657 53.59 18.14 67.11
N CYS A 658 52.92 18.90 66.23
CA CYS A 658 52.66 20.31 66.48
C CYS A 658 51.26 20.50 67.04
N ASP A 659 51.12 21.20 68.16
CA ASP A 659 49.80 21.48 68.72
C ASP A 659 49.08 22.63 67.96
N ALA A 660 47.81 22.86 68.31
CA ALA A 660 46.98 23.91 67.72
C ALA A 660 47.53 25.34 67.94
N ASN A 661 48.54 25.51 68.81
CA ASN A 661 49.21 26.79 69.09
C ASN A 661 50.58 26.89 68.41
N HIS A 662 50.92 25.97 67.49
CA HIS A 662 52.18 25.93 66.73
C HIS A 662 53.43 25.59 67.56
N TYR A 663 53.28 24.91 68.70
CA TYR A 663 54.42 24.44 69.49
C TYR A 663 54.69 22.95 69.25
N ALA A 664 55.97 22.60 69.10
CA ALA A 664 56.40 21.21 69.01
C ALA A 664 56.21 20.53 70.37
N GLN A 665 55.31 19.55 70.41
CA GLN A 665 55.04 18.68 71.55
C GLN A 665 55.69 17.32 71.32
N ILE A 666 56.29 16.74 72.36
CA ILE A 666 56.81 15.37 72.31
C ILE A 666 55.64 14.42 72.07
N LYS A 667 55.76 13.49 71.12
CA LYS A 667 54.80 12.38 71.00
C LYS A 667 54.84 11.59 72.30
N LYS A 668 53.71 11.52 72.99
CA LYS A 668 53.54 10.72 74.21
C LYS A 668 52.84 9.41 73.87
N ALA A 669 53.03 8.41 74.72
CA ALA A 669 52.19 7.22 74.73
C ALA A 669 50.71 7.63 74.86
N THR A 670 49.82 6.94 74.17
CA THR A 670 48.39 7.33 74.14
C THR A 670 47.44 6.18 74.30
N ASP A 671 47.91 4.93 74.18
CA ASP A 671 47.02 3.77 74.16
C ASP A 671 47.37 2.69 75.19
N ILE A 672 46.48 1.70 75.28
CA ILE A 672 46.61 0.60 76.25
C ILE A 672 47.79 -0.33 75.94
N PHE A 673 48.26 -0.39 74.69
CA PHE A 673 49.43 -1.18 74.33
C PHE A 673 50.71 -0.51 74.84
N ASP A 674 50.77 0.82 74.82
CA ASP A 674 51.85 1.57 75.47
C ASP A 674 51.86 1.30 76.99
N VAL A 675 50.69 1.25 77.66
CA VAL A 675 50.58 0.90 79.09
C VAL A 675 51.15 -0.49 79.38
N VAL A 676 50.83 -1.47 78.54
CA VAL A 676 51.36 -2.83 78.68
C VAL A 676 52.89 -2.82 78.56
N GLU A 677 53.42 -2.11 77.57
CA GLU A 677 54.86 -2.04 77.35
C GLU A 677 55.60 -1.34 78.51
N MET A 678 54.98 -0.32 79.10
CA MET A 678 55.49 0.34 80.32
C MET A 678 55.53 -0.61 81.53
N LEU A 679 54.52 -1.47 81.70
CA LEU A 679 54.49 -2.48 82.77
C LEU A 679 55.49 -3.62 82.52
N GLU A 680 55.70 -4.02 81.27
CA GLU A 680 56.75 -4.95 80.86
C GLU A 680 58.14 -4.41 81.19
N TYR A 681 58.38 -3.10 81.00
CA TYR A 681 59.60 -2.44 81.44
C TYR A 681 59.79 -2.48 82.97
N LEU A 682 58.77 -2.06 83.73
CA LEU A 682 58.85 -1.99 85.20
C LEU A 682 58.96 -3.36 85.87
N SER A 683 58.41 -4.39 85.25
CA SER A 683 58.56 -5.78 85.72
C SER A 683 59.90 -6.41 85.36
N GLY A 684 60.74 -5.71 84.58
CA GLY A 684 62.04 -6.19 84.11
C GLY A 684 61.97 -7.17 82.95
N GLN A 685 60.79 -7.34 82.32
CA GLN A 685 60.61 -8.18 81.13
C GLN A 685 61.16 -7.53 79.87
N LYS A 686 61.11 -6.19 79.80
CA LYS A 686 61.80 -5.38 78.78
C LYS A 686 62.81 -4.46 79.43
N ASN A 687 63.94 -4.23 78.76
CA ASN A 687 64.86 -3.15 79.08
C ASN A 687 64.59 -1.91 78.19
N SER A 688 65.30 -0.81 78.44
CA SER A 688 65.00 0.48 77.80
C SER A 688 65.19 0.47 76.30
N THR A 689 66.03 -0.41 75.77
CA THR A 689 66.25 -0.57 74.32
C THR A 689 65.23 -1.46 73.62
N GLN A 690 64.33 -2.10 74.38
CA GLN A 690 63.32 -3.02 73.86
C GLN A 690 61.91 -2.41 73.81
N LEU A 691 61.76 -1.14 74.18
CA LEU A 691 60.49 -0.42 74.07
C LEU A 691 60.30 0.06 72.64
N SER A 692 59.09 -0.07 72.11
CA SER A 692 58.76 0.21 70.71
C SER A 692 59.07 1.65 70.29
N ASN A 693 59.00 2.59 71.24
CA ASN A 693 59.30 4.01 71.03
C ASN A 693 60.48 4.50 71.89
N ASN A 694 61.45 3.62 72.18
CA ASN A 694 62.65 3.95 72.97
C ASN A 694 63.49 5.11 72.39
N ASP A 695 63.41 5.32 71.07
CA ASP A 695 64.10 6.38 70.35
C ASP A 695 63.47 7.77 70.58
N ILE A 696 62.29 7.84 71.20
CA ILE A 696 61.57 9.08 71.50
C ILE A 696 61.77 9.42 72.98
N GLN A 697 62.69 10.35 73.25
CA GLN A 697 62.97 10.82 74.61
C GLN A 697 61.70 11.40 75.26
N GLY A 698 61.27 10.81 76.37
CA GLY A 698 60.09 11.27 77.12
C GLY A 698 58.74 10.74 76.63
N TYR A 699 58.70 9.79 75.67
CA TYR A 699 57.47 9.21 75.13
C TYR A 699 56.58 8.57 76.20
N TYR A 700 57.17 7.77 77.08
CA TYR A 700 56.45 7.09 78.15
C TYR A 700 56.40 7.92 79.47
N LYS A 701 56.70 9.23 79.44
CA LYS A 701 56.82 10.06 80.65
C LYS A 701 55.66 11.02 80.85
N PHE A 702 55.03 10.92 82.02
CA PHE A 702 53.82 11.69 82.40
C PHE A 702 53.91 12.33 83.80
N ASP A 703 54.96 12.02 84.58
CA ASP A 703 55.17 12.55 85.95
C ASP A 703 55.63 14.04 86.02
N GLY A 704 55.71 14.73 84.89
CA GLY A 704 56.05 16.16 84.81
C GLY A 704 57.53 16.49 84.98
N ASN A 705 58.43 15.51 85.09
CA ASN A 705 59.88 15.73 85.12
C ASN A 705 60.56 15.06 83.92
N GLU A 706 60.42 15.70 82.75
CA GLU A 706 60.84 15.15 81.45
C GLU A 706 62.37 14.97 81.28
N ASN A 707 63.16 15.45 82.25
CA ASN A 707 64.62 15.37 82.21
C ASN A 707 65.20 14.12 82.91
N ASN A 708 64.36 13.24 83.47
CA ASN A 708 64.80 11.98 84.07
C ASN A 708 64.39 10.78 83.19
N ALA A 709 65.35 9.91 82.87
CA ALA A 709 65.16 8.80 81.92
C ALA A 709 64.41 7.59 82.52
N ASP A 710 64.25 7.51 83.84
CA ASP A 710 63.72 6.31 84.50
C ASP A 710 62.19 6.31 84.61
N LEU A 711 61.54 5.45 83.82
CA LEU A 711 60.11 5.15 83.90
C LEU A 711 59.71 4.66 85.31
N ASN A 712 58.58 5.12 85.83
CA ASN A 712 58.06 4.65 87.12
C ASN A 712 56.55 4.35 87.07
N LEU A 713 56.02 3.80 88.15
CA LEU A 713 54.60 3.39 88.22
C LEU A 713 53.62 4.57 88.15
N PHE A 714 54.05 5.79 88.52
CA PHE A 714 53.22 6.98 88.38
C PHE A 714 53.02 7.38 86.91
N ASP A 715 54.03 7.18 86.06
CA ASP A 715 53.88 7.39 84.61
C ASP A 715 52.80 6.46 84.03
N VAL A 716 52.79 5.18 84.45
CA VAL A 716 51.77 4.20 84.04
C VAL A 716 50.38 4.62 84.49
N PHE A 717 50.24 5.02 85.76
CA PHE A 717 48.94 5.45 86.28
C PHE A 717 48.45 6.73 85.62
N ALA A 718 49.34 7.65 85.26
CA ALA A 718 48.98 8.87 84.55
C ALA A 718 48.50 8.57 83.12
N LEU A 719 49.16 7.65 82.39
CA LEU A 719 48.68 7.23 81.08
C LEU A 719 47.34 6.47 81.16
N ILE A 720 47.18 5.56 82.13
CA ILE A 720 45.90 4.88 82.36
C ILE A 720 44.81 5.91 82.68
N ALA A 721 45.10 6.89 83.54
CA ALA A 721 44.16 7.95 83.86
C ALA A 721 43.79 8.75 82.61
N GLN A 722 44.78 9.14 81.78
CA GLN A 722 44.56 9.84 80.52
C GLN A 722 43.66 9.04 79.57
N ILE A 723 43.96 7.75 79.34
CA ILE A 723 43.15 6.85 78.51
C ILE A 723 41.71 6.74 79.03
N VAL A 724 41.54 6.65 80.35
CA VAL A 724 40.22 6.53 80.98
C VAL A 724 39.44 7.86 80.95
N THR A 725 40.12 9.01 80.88
CA THR A 725 39.47 10.33 80.83
C THR A 725 39.27 10.90 79.42
N GLU A 726 40.09 10.49 78.44
CA GLU A 726 40.06 10.98 77.05
C GLU A 726 39.43 9.99 76.04
N GLY A 727 39.19 8.73 76.45
CA GLY A 727 38.37 7.75 75.71
C GLY A 727 36.92 7.75 76.19
#